data_AF-A0A2D9P538-F1
#
_entry.id   AF-A0A2D9P538-F1
#
_cell.length_a   1.000
_cell.length_b   1.000
_cell.length_c   1.000
_cell.angle_alpha   90.00
_cell.angle_beta   90.00
_cell.angle_gamma   90.00
#
_symmetry.space_group_name_H-M   'P 1'
#
loop_
_entity.id
_entity.type
_entity.pdbx_description
1 polymer ?
#
loop_
_entity_poly.entity_id
_entity_poly.type
_entity_poly.pdbx_seq_one_letter_code
_entity_poly.pdbx_strand_id
1 'polypeptide(L)'
;MFKKYSFIFLGIFIYFSYASEDMACEDFKLSYIKADQLLGILKSMGYNVIEFESTESESFSDLIFEPNDVIQKPLSIIKFPNFETNYLQGNSGSEDEESEVSDFNSYIGSSPFPYLASGDPLQRILICYDNEDIDPYINLVEYIKNKIDVSAKQIMVDALVIEINSSDLKEMGLNKIDFEKRKVIDEFSILPDSVSGFIDMINNLSLGASYSGNYTADGQEINELISLKINALLQNTSAEILSKPSVLVLDGRQARIQIGEQIPISKYPVTNTGNEIEIPDVEYLPVGITLNLRPRIGEDNRQITMQVETIITETSGEQSSSILSAPTITNRKVESFVRIANNTPFIVGGLISNKNSEGVRKIPFLHKIPILGNLFKSNSNKVEKREVIVVITPHIIEDDYKKFSKVIPQDSDFFNSTGNKLFSNSYRLEEADIWDFDFITNSEALKKLRLEKSDVLGNYIPGEEYLVNKMLYEVIEKTNYFSYVNPDNIILFEENGNLVRFKDLDEYYLNNQENLGIALQLKTKNNVTFERPIFNIVKNYQLKESYNKDLRKLNENRPTILLTNKNHRKALIEVFILKYLLEINESLEFSIQTFKRGLEIKFPNPQILENNTQLLDKEVTQMFYQVYDYYYKFEKTFNDYE
;
A
#
# COMPACT_ATOMS: atom_id res chain seq x y z
N MET A 1 -10.09 45.85 9.57
CA MET A 1 -10.32 44.74 8.62
C MET A 1 -10.70 45.17 7.19
N PHE A 2 -11.20 46.38 6.91
CA PHE A 2 -11.59 46.78 5.53
C PHE A 2 -10.64 47.78 4.82
N LYS A 3 -9.56 48.25 5.47
CA LYS A 3 -8.69 49.32 4.92
C LYS A 3 -7.38 48.84 4.25
N LYS A 4 -6.93 47.60 4.45
CA LYS A 4 -5.67 47.09 3.86
C LYS A 4 -5.80 46.56 2.42
N TYR A 5 -6.99 46.17 1.99
CA TYR A 5 -7.22 45.69 0.61
C TYR A 5 -7.35 46.82 -0.41
N SER A 6 -7.56 48.06 0.03
CA SER A 6 -7.86 49.19 -0.87
C SER A 6 -6.62 49.81 -1.53
N PHE A 7 -5.43 49.64 -0.95
CA PHE A 7 -4.21 50.27 -1.47
C PHE A 7 -3.46 49.40 -2.50
N ILE A 8 -3.51 48.07 -2.35
CA ILE A 8 -2.93 47.12 -3.33
C ILE A 8 -3.70 47.18 -4.66
N PHE A 9 -5.04 47.35 -4.61
CA PHE A 9 -5.85 47.56 -5.82
C PHE A 9 -5.60 48.93 -6.48
N LEU A 10 -5.24 49.95 -5.69
CA LEU A 10 -5.01 51.31 -6.19
C LEU A 10 -3.68 51.45 -6.93
N GLY A 11 -2.62 50.75 -6.48
CA GLY A 11 -1.32 50.73 -7.17
C GLY A 11 -1.38 50.02 -8.53
N ILE A 12 -2.16 48.93 -8.60
CA ILE A 12 -2.45 48.22 -9.85
C ILE A 12 -3.23 49.15 -10.80
N PHE A 13 -4.34 49.77 -10.37
CA PHE A 13 -5.16 50.62 -11.27
C PHE A 13 -4.45 51.87 -11.81
N ILE A 14 -3.54 52.48 -11.03
CA ILE A 14 -2.87 53.73 -11.45
C ILE A 14 -1.77 53.47 -12.49
N TYR A 15 -1.16 52.27 -12.52
CA TYR A 15 -0.24 51.87 -13.59
C TYR A 15 -0.94 51.29 -14.84
N PHE A 16 -2.16 50.76 -14.70
CA PHE A 16 -2.99 50.30 -15.83
C PHE A 16 -3.52 51.45 -16.71
N SER A 17 -3.56 52.69 -16.21
CA SER A 17 -4.13 53.82 -16.95
C SER A 17 -3.25 54.38 -18.08
N TYR A 18 -2.07 53.80 -18.34
CA TYR A 18 -1.20 54.17 -19.47
C TYR A 18 -0.94 53.04 -20.48
N ALA A 19 -1.49 51.83 -20.25
CA ALA A 19 -1.32 50.69 -21.13
C ALA A 19 -2.68 50.30 -21.75
N SER A 20 -2.93 50.83 -22.96
CA SER A 20 -3.96 50.46 -23.97
C SER A 20 -5.34 50.00 -23.48
N GLU A 21 -6.41 50.67 -23.95
CA GLU A 21 -7.83 50.36 -23.69
C GLU A 21 -8.27 48.89 -23.97
N ASP A 22 -7.42 48.05 -24.55
CA ASP A 22 -7.76 46.71 -25.05
C ASP A 22 -7.05 45.53 -24.32
N MET A 23 -6.34 45.73 -23.21
CA MET A 23 -5.70 44.63 -22.47
C MET A 23 -6.60 44.04 -21.37
N ALA A 24 -6.76 42.71 -21.37
CA ALA A 24 -7.45 41.93 -20.35
C ALA A 24 -6.47 41.11 -19.51
N CYS A 25 -6.75 40.92 -18.21
CA CYS A 25 -5.92 40.10 -17.33
C CYS A 25 -6.79 39.09 -16.56
N GLU A 26 -6.39 37.81 -16.60
CA GLU A 26 -7.09 36.71 -15.94
C GLU A 26 -6.23 36.05 -14.87
N ASP A 27 -6.84 35.68 -13.74
CA ASP A 27 -6.18 34.91 -12.70
C ASP A 27 -6.16 33.43 -13.06
N PHE A 28 -4.95 32.87 -13.12
CA PHE A 28 -4.72 31.47 -13.41
C PHE A 28 -4.23 30.75 -12.16
N LYS A 29 -5.04 29.83 -11.65
CA LYS A 29 -4.72 28.98 -10.49
C LYS A 29 -3.93 27.76 -10.91
N LEU A 30 -2.85 27.49 -10.17
CA LEU A 30 -2.00 26.30 -10.34
C LEU A 30 -2.40 25.22 -9.35
N SER A 31 -2.33 23.96 -9.79
CA SER A 31 -2.77 22.80 -9.03
C SER A 31 -1.62 21.94 -8.50
N TYR A 32 -0.52 21.82 -9.24
CA TYR A 32 0.56 20.86 -8.99
C TYR A 32 1.96 21.49 -8.95
N ILE A 33 2.17 22.64 -9.62
CA ILE A 33 3.46 23.36 -9.64
C ILE A 33 3.43 24.64 -8.79
N LYS A 34 4.57 25.00 -8.18
CA LYS A 34 4.73 26.30 -7.51
C LYS A 34 4.82 27.42 -8.54
N ALA A 35 4.22 28.58 -8.24
CA ALA A 35 4.22 29.74 -9.12
C ALA A 35 5.65 30.14 -9.53
N ASP A 36 6.59 30.18 -8.58
CA ASP A 36 7.99 30.55 -8.84
C ASP A 36 8.68 29.60 -9.83
N GLN A 37 8.40 28.31 -9.73
CA GLN A 37 8.96 27.31 -10.65
C GLN A 37 8.40 27.49 -12.06
N LEU A 38 7.08 27.70 -12.17
CA LEU A 38 6.44 27.98 -13.44
C LEU A 38 6.99 29.26 -14.09
N LEU A 39 7.12 30.33 -13.32
CA LEU A 39 7.64 31.62 -13.80
C LEU A 39 9.07 31.49 -14.31
N GLY A 40 9.93 30.75 -13.59
CA GLY A 40 11.28 30.43 -14.06
C GLY A 40 11.30 29.69 -15.41
N ILE A 41 10.41 28.70 -15.59
CA ILE A 41 10.26 27.98 -16.85
C ILE A 41 9.81 28.94 -17.96
N LEU A 42 8.76 29.73 -17.73
CA LEU A 42 8.20 30.63 -18.75
C LEU A 42 9.20 31.74 -19.13
N LYS A 43 9.93 32.29 -18.16
CA LYS A 43 11.02 33.24 -18.40
C LYS A 43 12.12 32.62 -19.28
N SER A 44 12.49 31.36 -19.03
CA SER A 44 13.47 30.64 -19.86
C SER A 44 12.99 30.36 -21.29
N MET A 45 11.67 30.27 -21.50
CA MET A 45 11.04 30.13 -22.81
C MET A 45 10.89 31.47 -23.55
N GLY A 46 11.26 32.59 -22.92
CA GLY A 46 11.20 33.93 -23.50
C GLY A 46 9.88 34.67 -23.28
N TYR A 47 9.02 34.19 -22.38
CA TYR A 47 7.83 34.94 -21.97
C TYR A 47 8.20 36.14 -21.11
N ASN A 48 7.45 37.23 -21.25
CA ASN A 48 7.62 38.41 -20.41
C ASN A 48 7.04 38.14 -19.02
N VAL A 49 7.89 38.03 -18.01
CA VAL A 49 7.50 37.75 -16.62
C VAL A 49 7.82 38.95 -15.74
N ILE A 50 6.78 39.48 -15.08
CA ILE A 50 6.89 40.59 -14.14
C ILE A 50 6.86 40.02 -12.72
N GLU A 51 7.98 40.20 -12.04
CA GLU A 51 8.16 39.85 -10.62
C GLU A 51 8.05 41.11 -9.76
N PHE A 52 7.71 40.94 -8.49
CA PHE A 52 7.65 42.04 -7.52
C PHE A 52 8.76 41.87 -6.49
N GLU A 53 9.49 42.95 -6.23
CA GLU A 53 10.41 43.04 -5.11
C GLU A 53 9.68 43.65 -3.90
N SER A 54 9.90 43.07 -2.73
CA SER A 54 9.41 43.62 -1.47
C SER A 54 10.43 44.64 -0.95
N THR A 55 10.05 45.91 -0.91
CA THR A 55 10.82 46.95 -0.23
C THR A 55 10.24 47.21 1.15
N GLU A 56 11.09 47.32 2.16
CA GLU A 56 10.67 47.75 3.50
C GLU A 56 10.21 49.21 3.45
N SER A 57 8.98 49.49 3.92
CA SER A 57 8.55 50.87 4.15
C SER A 57 8.92 51.31 5.57
N GLU A 58 9.15 52.61 5.76
CA GLU A 58 9.46 53.22 7.08
C GLU A 58 8.40 52.96 8.16
N SER A 59 7.23 52.42 7.78
CA SER A 59 6.20 51.92 8.67
C SER A 59 6.28 50.40 8.78
N PHE A 60 6.70 49.91 9.95
CA PHE A 60 6.91 48.53 10.43
C PHE A 60 5.80 47.48 10.16
N SER A 61 4.78 47.77 9.34
CA SER A 61 3.67 46.85 9.06
C SER A 61 3.21 46.77 7.61
N ASP A 62 3.82 47.53 6.69
CA ASP A 62 3.42 47.57 5.28
C ASP A 62 4.63 47.27 4.37
N LEU A 63 4.64 46.06 3.81
CA LEU A 63 5.49 45.67 2.69
C LEU A 63 4.93 46.33 1.43
N ILE A 64 5.73 47.15 0.75
CA ILE A 64 5.40 47.71 -0.56
C ILE A 64 6.03 46.81 -1.62
N PHE A 65 5.23 46.40 -2.60
CA PHE A 65 5.67 45.58 -3.73
C PHE A 65 5.82 46.46 -4.97
N GLU A 66 7.04 46.62 -5.47
CA GLU A 66 7.31 47.34 -6.72
C GLU A 66 7.59 46.32 -7.85
N PRO A 67 6.98 46.47 -9.05
CA PRO A 67 7.24 45.57 -10.16
C PRO A 67 8.60 45.85 -10.79
N ASN A 68 9.34 44.79 -11.14
CA ASN A 68 10.66 44.91 -11.74
C ASN A 68 10.64 45.38 -13.21
N ASP A 69 9.49 45.23 -13.89
CA ASP A 69 9.31 45.61 -15.30
C ASP A 69 7.90 46.17 -15.55
N VAL A 70 7.79 47.03 -16.57
CA VAL A 70 6.52 47.60 -17.03
C VAL A 70 5.87 46.68 -18.06
N ILE A 71 4.54 46.54 -18.03
CA ILE A 71 3.76 45.83 -19.06
C ILE A 71 3.91 46.58 -20.39
N GLN A 72 4.91 46.23 -21.19
CA GLN A 72 5.19 46.91 -22.46
C GLN A 72 4.68 46.12 -23.69
N LYS A 73 4.36 44.83 -23.54
CA LYS A 73 3.87 43.97 -24.64
C LYS A 73 2.89 42.89 -24.15
N PRO A 74 1.74 42.67 -24.82
CA PRO A 74 1.00 41.41 -24.71
C PRO A 74 1.82 40.30 -25.38
N LEU A 75 2.01 39.10 -24.83
CA LEU A 75 1.53 38.45 -23.61
C LEU A 75 2.46 38.71 -22.40
N SER A 76 1.92 39.10 -21.25
CA SER A 76 2.69 39.35 -20.01
C SER A 76 2.17 38.53 -18.82
N ILE A 77 3.09 37.97 -18.04
CA ILE A 77 2.79 37.05 -16.93
C ILE A 77 3.25 37.70 -15.62
N ILE A 78 2.36 37.84 -14.66
CA ILE A 78 2.59 38.60 -13.44
C ILE A 78 2.50 37.65 -12.24
N LYS A 79 3.54 37.66 -11.39
CA LYS A 79 3.55 36.91 -10.13
C LYS A 79 2.59 37.55 -9.12
N PHE A 80 1.72 36.78 -8.47
CA PHE A 80 0.99 37.33 -7.33
C PHE A 80 1.93 37.55 -6.14
N PRO A 81 1.83 38.68 -5.41
CA PRO A 81 2.57 38.85 -4.17
C PRO A 81 2.11 37.82 -3.14
N ASN A 82 3.05 37.03 -2.62
CA ASN A 82 2.79 36.08 -1.54
C ASN A 82 2.78 36.85 -0.21
N PHE A 83 1.65 36.79 0.50
CA PHE A 83 1.60 37.25 1.88
C PHE A 83 1.87 36.04 2.77
N GLU A 84 3.07 35.95 3.35
CA GLU A 84 3.29 35.02 4.45
C GLU A 84 2.43 35.48 5.64
N THR A 85 1.29 34.83 5.83
CA THR A 85 0.45 35.10 6.99
C THR A 85 1.03 34.37 8.20
N ASN A 86 2.12 34.90 8.76
CA ASN A 86 2.70 34.45 10.03
C ASN A 86 1.78 34.87 11.19
N TYR A 87 0.67 34.14 11.40
CA TYR A 87 -0.23 34.38 12.54
C TYR A 87 -0.03 33.42 13.72
N LEU A 88 0.91 32.46 13.64
CA LEU A 88 1.10 31.46 14.69
C LEU A 88 2.51 31.36 15.29
N GLN A 89 3.47 32.19 14.87
CA GLN A 89 4.69 32.38 15.66
C GLN A 89 4.50 33.54 16.61
N GLY A 90 4.35 33.20 17.90
CA GLY A 90 4.62 34.14 18.97
C GLY A 90 6.05 34.65 18.82
N ASN A 91 6.15 35.93 18.51
CA ASN A 91 7.30 36.81 18.65
C ASN A 91 8.54 36.20 19.34
N SER A 92 9.48 35.67 18.55
CA SER A 92 10.89 35.56 18.95
C SER A 92 11.71 36.14 17.81
N GLY A 93 11.99 37.44 17.91
CA GLY A 93 12.89 38.12 17.00
C GLY A 93 14.33 37.68 17.26
N SER A 94 15.01 37.30 16.19
CA SER A 94 16.44 37.51 15.96
C SER A 94 16.76 36.91 14.59
N GLU A 95 16.73 37.76 13.56
CA GLU A 95 17.55 37.53 12.36
C GLU A 95 19.01 37.85 12.72
N ASP A 96 19.92 37.13 12.06
CA ASP A 96 21.38 37.30 12.05
C ASP A 96 22.20 36.76 13.23
N GLU A 97 22.30 35.43 13.38
CA GLU A 97 23.55 34.77 13.80
C GLU A 97 23.73 33.42 13.08
N GLU A 98 24.58 33.40 12.04
CA GLU A 98 25.28 32.19 11.59
C GLU A 98 25.99 31.58 12.80
N SER A 99 25.42 30.52 13.37
CA SER A 99 25.95 29.86 14.55
C SER A 99 26.12 28.36 14.28
N GLU A 100 27.36 27.89 14.47
CA GLU A 100 27.93 26.55 14.23
C GLU A 100 27.24 25.39 14.99
N VAL A 101 26.00 25.57 15.45
CA VAL A 101 25.16 24.58 16.16
C VAL A 101 24.36 23.70 15.19
N SER A 102 24.38 24.01 13.89
CA SER A 102 23.71 23.24 12.83
C SER A 102 24.33 21.87 12.56
N ASP A 103 25.63 21.71 12.81
CA ASP A 103 26.34 20.53 12.34
C ASP A 103 25.97 19.29 13.16
N PHE A 104 25.99 19.37 14.50
CA PHE A 104 25.70 18.21 15.36
C PHE A 104 24.28 17.65 15.15
N ASN A 105 23.35 18.56 14.91
CA ASN A 105 21.94 18.26 14.72
C ASN A 105 21.70 17.64 13.32
N SER A 106 22.47 18.01 12.30
CA SER A 106 22.47 17.32 11.00
C SER A 106 23.06 15.90 11.07
N TYR A 107 24.01 15.66 11.98
CA TYR A 107 24.62 14.35 12.17
C TYR A 107 23.68 13.35 12.87
N ILE A 108 22.82 13.79 13.79
CA ILE A 108 21.98 12.91 14.64
C ILE A 108 20.51 12.86 14.19
N GLY A 109 20.07 13.74 13.28
CA GLY A 109 18.81 13.54 12.55
C GLY A 109 17.87 14.73 12.47
N SER A 110 18.38 15.96 12.30
CA SER A 110 17.54 17.14 12.13
C SER A 110 17.83 17.89 10.82
N SER A 111 16.80 17.88 9.97
CA SER A 111 16.33 19.07 9.29
C SER A 111 14.81 18.86 9.23
N PRO A 112 14.02 19.57 10.05
CA PRO A 112 12.58 19.54 9.88
C PRO A 112 12.27 20.09 8.49
N PHE A 113 11.31 19.49 7.78
CA PHE A 113 10.72 20.13 6.62
C PHE A 113 10.31 21.57 7.02
N PRO A 114 10.87 22.63 6.41
CA PRO A 114 10.75 23.97 6.98
C PRO A 114 9.34 24.60 6.92
N TYR A 115 8.29 23.87 6.52
CA TYR A 115 7.00 24.48 6.14
C TYR A 115 5.78 23.62 6.46
N LEU A 116 5.57 23.20 7.72
CA LEU A 116 4.31 22.54 8.13
C LEU A 116 3.37 23.41 8.98
N ALA A 117 3.71 24.67 9.26
CA ALA A 117 2.91 25.54 10.14
C ALA A 117 2.26 26.77 9.48
N SER A 118 2.53 27.04 8.19
CA SER A 118 1.80 28.03 7.40
C SER A 118 1.09 27.31 6.26
N GLY A 119 -0.19 27.61 6.03
CA GLY A 119 -0.85 27.12 4.83
C GLY A 119 -0.07 27.61 3.62
N ASP A 120 0.42 26.71 2.77
CA ASP A 120 1.08 27.09 1.52
C ASP A 120 0.18 28.10 0.79
N PRO A 121 0.69 29.28 0.41
CA PRO A 121 -0.13 30.29 -0.25
C PRO A 121 -0.71 29.68 -1.54
N LEU A 122 -1.95 30.07 -1.87
CA LEU A 122 -2.59 29.66 -3.12
C LEU A 122 -1.64 29.99 -4.28
N GLN A 123 -1.22 28.95 -5.01
CA GLN A 123 -0.33 29.11 -6.16
C GLN A 123 -1.17 29.64 -7.33
N ARG A 124 -0.94 30.90 -7.71
CA ARG A 124 -1.64 31.58 -8.80
C ARG A 124 -0.69 32.53 -9.52
N ILE A 125 -0.98 32.78 -10.79
CA ILE A 125 -0.33 33.80 -11.63
C ILE A 125 -1.41 34.62 -12.33
N LEU A 126 -1.12 35.88 -12.65
CA LEU A 126 -2.02 36.72 -13.44
C LEU A 126 -1.46 36.79 -14.86
N ILE A 127 -2.28 36.48 -15.87
CA ILE A 127 -1.86 36.51 -17.27
C ILE A 127 -2.60 37.63 -17.97
N CYS A 128 -1.87 38.60 -18.51
CA CYS A 128 -2.40 39.73 -19.26
C CYS A 128 -2.17 39.52 -20.76
N TYR A 129 -3.24 39.67 -21.53
CA TYR A 129 -3.30 39.44 -22.97
C TYR A 129 -4.08 40.56 -23.67
N ASP A 130 -3.95 40.62 -24.99
CA ASP A 130 -4.68 41.55 -25.84
C ASP A 130 -6.08 40.98 -26.13
N ASN A 131 -7.13 41.75 -25.85
CA ASN A 131 -8.52 41.31 -26.06
C ASN A 131 -8.85 41.17 -27.56
N GLU A 132 -8.09 41.81 -28.46
CA GLU A 132 -8.24 41.62 -29.91
C GLU A 132 -7.56 40.34 -30.43
N ASP A 133 -6.55 39.81 -29.73
CA ASP A 133 -5.78 38.60 -30.10
C ASP A 133 -5.64 37.63 -28.92
N ILE A 134 -6.65 36.76 -28.77
CA ILE A 134 -6.75 35.80 -27.66
C ILE A 134 -5.97 34.48 -27.91
N ASP A 135 -5.56 34.20 -29.15
CA ASP A 135 -4.92 32.94 -29.52
C ASP A 135 -3.61 32.66 -28.73
N PRO A 136 -2.70 33.63 -28.50
CA PRO A 136 -1.51 33.43 -27.68
C PRO A 136 -1.83 33.06 -26.22
N TYR A 137 -2.91 33.63 -25.66
CA TYR A 137 -3.34 33.33 -24.31
C TYR A 137 -3.84 31.88 -24.19
N ILE A 138 -4.71 31.45 -25.11
CA ILE A 138 -5.25 30.08 -25.12
C ILE A 138 -4.12 29.07 -25.27
N ASN A 139 -3.19 29.31 -26.20
CA ASN A 139 -2.04 28.43 -26.42
C ASN A 139 -1.15 28.32 -25.18
N LEU A 140 -0.90 29.44 -24.48
CA LEU A 140 -0.12 29.41 -23.24
C LEU A 140 -0.86 28.64 -22.14
N VAL A 141 -2.15 28.91 -21.93
CA VAL A 141 -2.95 28.24 -20.90
C VAL A 141 -3.06 26.74 -21.17
N GLU A 142 -3.28 26.35 -22.42
CA GLU A 142 -3.29 24.94 -22.82
C GLU A 142 -1.93 24.29 -22.58
N TYR A 143 -0.85 24.97 -22.94
CA TYR A 143 0.50 24.47 -22.68
C TYR A 143 0.79 24.32 -21.19
N ILE A 144 0.43 25.31 -20.36
CA ILE A 144 0.59 25.23 -18.90
C ILE A 144 -0.22 24.04 -18.37
N LYS A 145 -1.51 23.90 -18.68
CA LYS A 145 -2.35 22.81 -18.17
C LYS A 145 -1.91 21.42 -18.64
N ASN A 146 -1.50 21.29 -19.89
CA ASN A 146 -1.27 19.97 -20.50
C ASN A 146 0.21 19.53 -20.43
N LYS A 147 1.15 20.45 -20.23
CA LYS A 147 2.59 20.15 -20.27
C LYS A 147 3.36 20.54 -19.01
N ILE A 148 2.93 21.55 -18.24
CA ILE A 148 3.67 22.02 -17.06
C ILE A 148 2.95 21.66 -15.75
N ASP A 149 1.71 22.11 -15.57
CA ASP A 149 0.89 21.91 -14.38
C ASP A 149 0.09 20.61 -14.47
N VAL A 150 0.81 19.50 -14.57
CA VAL A 150 0.24 18.15 -14.65
C VAL A 150 0.33 17.43 -13.30
N SER A 151 -0.62 16.52 -13.05
CA SER A 151 -0.62 15.70 -11.85
C SER A 151 0.67 14.89 -11.73
N ALA A 152 1.35 15.00 -10.59
CA ALA A 152 2.51 14.18 -10.29
C ALA A 152 2.05 12.80 -9.83
N LYS A 153 2.69 11.76 -10.35
CA LYS A 153 2.44 10.38 -9.92
C LYS A 153 2.88 10.19 -8.47
N GLN A 154 2.23 9.24 -7.79
CA GLN A 154 2.57 8.84 -6.44
C GLN A 154 3.45 7.58 -6.46
N ILE A 155 4.32 7.47 -5.47
CA ILE A 155 5.24 6.36 -5.28
C ILE A 155 5.07 5.91 -3.83
N MET A 156 4.69 4.66 -3.63
CA MET A 156 4.73 4.01 -2.33
C MET A 156 6.11 3.41 -2.13
N VAL A 157 6.75 3.68 -1.01
CA VAL A 157 8.07 3.14 -0.67
C VAL A 157 7.95 2.33 0.59
N ASP A 158 8.23 1.03 0.48
CA ASP A 158 8.32 0.10 1.60
C ASP A 158 9.78 -0.08 2.00
N ALA A 159 10.07 -0.02 3.28
CA ALA A 159 11.37 -0.36 3.82
C ALA A 159 11.26 -1.53 4.80
N LEU A 160 12.28 -2.38 4.81
CA LEU A 160 12.43 -3.50 5.72
C LEU A 160 13.81 -3.41 6.37
N VAL A 161 13.83 -3.30 7.69
CA VAL A 161 15.05 -3.24 8.49
C VAL A 161 15.19 -4.55 9.23
N ILE A 162 16.26 -5.29 8.92
CA ILE A 162 16.56 -6.61 9.49
C ILE A 162 17.87 -6.52 10.22
N GLU A 163 17.92 -7.07 11.41
CA GLU A 163 19.17 -7.32 12.11
C GLU A 163 19.55 -8.79 12.02
N ILE A 164 20.83 -9.06 11.76
CA ILE A 164 21.35 -10.41 11.61
C ILE A 164 22.53 -10.60 12.55
N ASN A 165 22.58 -11.75 13.21
CA ASN A 165 23.75 -12.17 13.96
C ASN A 165 24.74 -12.89 13.05
N SER A 166 25.92 -12.30 12.86
CA SER A 166 26.94 -12.82 11.94
C SER A 166 27.59 -14.13 12.43
N SER A 167 27.48 -14.51 13.71
CA SER A 167 27.91 -15.84 14.17
C SER A 167 27.09 -16.95 13.53
N ASP A 168 25.79 -16.72 13.36
CA ASP A 168 24.83 -17.76 12.99
C ASP A 168 24.77 -17.92 11.45
N LEU A 169 25.04 -16.85 10.70
CA LEU A 169 25.23 -16.88 9.23
C LEU A 169 26.39 -17.79 8.80
N LYS A 170 27.50 -17.78 9.55
CA LYS A 170 28.70 -18.54 9.20
C LYS A 170 28.49 -20.05 9.35
N GLU A 171 27.63 -20.48 10.28
CA GLU A 171 27.23 -21.88 10.46
C GLU A 171 26.31 -22.35 9.32
N MET A 172 25.53 -21.46 8.72
CA MET A 172 24.61 -21.75 7.62
C MET A 172 25.30 -21.90 6.24
N GLY A 173 26.61 -21.63 6.13
CA GLY A 173 27.39 -21.91 4.91
C GLY A 173 27.07 -21.01 3.70
N LEU A 174 26.35 -19.90 3.90
CA LEU A 174 25.91 -18.97 2.84
C LEU A 174 27.07 -18.25 2.13
N ASN A 175 28.27 -18.29 2.70
CA ASN A 175 29.51 -17.72 2.18
C ASN A 175 30.11 -18.54 1.01
N LYS A 176 29.49 -19.67 0.61
CA LYS A 176 30.02 -20.62 -0.38
C LYS A 176 29.15 -20.75 -1.63
N ILE A 177 28.39 -19.72 -2.00
CA ILE A 177 27.71 -19.71 -3.28
C ILE A 177 28.68 -19.12 -4.32
N ASP A 178 29.51 -20.01 -4.87
CA ASP A 178 30.40 -19.71 -5.99
C ASP A 178 29.55 -19.62 -7.26
N PHE A 179 29.10 -18.40 -7.61
CA PHE A 179 28.51 -18.14 -8.92
C PHE A 179 29.65 -18.14 -9.94
N GLU A 180 29.94 -19.32 -10.50
CA GLU A 180 30.91 -19.43 -11.59
C GLU A 180 30.55 -18.44 -12.71
N LYS A 181 31.49 -17.49 -12.94
CA LYS A 181 31.64 -16.69 -14.16
C LYS A 181 30.60 -15.60 -14.42
N ARG A 182 30.64 -14.51 -13.64
CA ARG A 182 30.45 -13.15 -14.18
C ARG A 182 31.15 -12.10 -13.31
N LYS A 183 32.44 -11.89 -13.57
CA LYS A 183 33.21 -10.74 -13.06
C LYS A 183 32.69 -9.46 -13.71
N VAL A 184 31.97 -8.62 -12.97
CA VAL A 184 31.71 -7.23 -13.41
C VAL A 184 31.98 -6.17 -12.34
N ILE A 185 32.01 -6.44 -11.04
CA ILE A 185 32.31 -5.40 -10.04
C ILE A 185 33.15 -5.98 -8.90
N ASP A 186 34.45 -5.72 -8.92
CA ASP A 186 35.44 -6.19 -7.92
C ASP A 186 36.17 -5.01 -7.26
N GLU A 187 35.61 -3.79 -7.32
CA GLU A 187 36.35 -2.56 -6.99
C GLU A 187 35.76 -1.72 -5.84
N PHE A 188 34.77 -2.21 -5.11
CA PHE A 188 34.26 -1.51 -3.92
C PHE A 188 33.65 -2.45 -2.87
N SER A 189 34.47 -3.18 -2.11
CA SER A 189 33.97 -3.89 -0.93
C SER A 189 34.95 -3.77 0.23
N ILE A 190 34.61 -2.90 1.18
CA ILE A 190 35.35 -2.62 2.43
C ILE A 190 34.78 -3.45 3.59
N LEU A 191 34.05 -4.53 3.28
CA LEU A 191 33.19 -5.27 4.21
C LEU A 191 33.73 -6.69 4.49
N PRO A 192 33.41 -7.29 5.66
CA PRO A 192 33.85 -8.64 6.03
C PRO A 192 33.21 -9.76 5.18
N ASP A 193 34.02 -10.77 4.83
CA ASP A 193 33.70 -11.93 3.97
C ASP A 193 32.44 -12.75 4.32
N SER A 194 31.86 -12.59 5.51
CA SER A 194 30.67 -13.37 5.93
C SER A 194 29.36 -12.84 5.38
N VAL A 195 29.29 -11.57 4.96
CA VAL A 195 28.05 -10.93 4.48
C VAL A 195 28.16 -10.40 3.06
N SER A 196 29.39 -10.22 2.55
CA SER A 196 29.66 -9.90 1.13
C SER A 196 28.92 -10.84 0.18
N GLY A 197 28.95 -12.15 0.40
CA GLY A 197 28.28 -13.13 -0.47
C GLY A 197 26.75 -12.99 -0.55
N PHE A 198 26.08 -12.51 0.51
CA PHE A 198 24.62 -12.29 0.51
C PHE A 198 24.25 -10.97 -0.18
N ILE A 199 25.01 -9.91 0.10
CA ILE A 199 24.81 -8.58 -0.51
C ILE A 199 25.13 -8.62 -2.01
N ASP A 200 26.24 -9.25 -2.40
CA ASP A 200 26.65 -9.41 -3.81
C ASP A 200 25.64 -10.25 -4.60
N MET A 201 25.05 -11.27 -3.98
CA MET A 201 24.00 -12.07 -4.60
C MET A 201 22.73 -11.24 -4.87
N ILE A 202 22.25 -10.45 -3.90
CA ILE A 202 21.04 -9.62 -4.06
C ILE A 202 21.27 -8.47 -5.04
N ASN A 203 22.44 -7.84 -5.00
CA ASN A 203 22.77 -6.75 -5.90
C ASN A 203 23.00 -7.23 -7.35
N ASN A 204 23.65 -8.38 -7.56
CA ASN A 204 23.78 -8.96 -8.90
C ASN A 204 22.43 -9.42 -9.47
N LEU A 205 21.51 -9.86 -8.60
CA LEU A 205 20.15 -10.23 -8.95
C LEU A 205 19.33 -9.01 -9.40
N SER A 206 19.40 -7.89 -8.67
CA SER A 206 18.69 -6.64 -9.00
C SER A 206 19.26 -5.92 -10.24
N LEU A 207 20.57 -5.96 -10.45
CA LEU A 207 21.23 -5.41 -11.64
C LEU A 207 20.95 -6.26 -12.89
N GLY A 208 20.87 -7.59 -12.78
CA GLY A 208 20.46 -8.48 -13.87
C GLY A 208 19.00 -8.30 -14.31
N ALA A 209 18.12 -7.96 -13.37
CA ALA A 209 16.69 -7.71 -13.60
C ALA A 209 16.41 -6.50 -14.49
N SER A 210 17.29 -5.48 -14.45
CA SER A 210 17.16 -4.26 -15.26
C SER A 210 17.16 -4.53 -16.77
N TYR A 211 17.63 -5.72 -17.20
CA TYR A 211 17.70 -6.13 -18.60
C TYR A 211 16.62 -7.15 -19.01
N SER A 212 16.01 -7.90 -18.08
CA SER A 212 15.07 -8.99 -18.40
C SER A 212 13.69 -8.93 -17.69
N GLY A 213 13.45 -7.91 -16.86
CA GLY A 213 12.25 -7.85 -16.00
C GLY A 213 12.49 -8.52 -14.64
N ASN A 214 11.42 -8.78 -13.88
CA ASN A 214 11.48 -9.29 -12.49
C ASN A 214 11.89 -10.77 -12.35
N TYR A 215 12.50 -11.36 -13.39
CA TYR A 215 12.83 -12.78 -13.46
C TYR A 215 14.35 -13.00 -13.55
N THR A 216 14.81 -14.09 -12.96
CA THR A 216 16.21 -14.56 -13.09
C THR A 216 16.45 -15.20 -14.47
N ALA A 217 17.71 -15.46 -14.82
CA ALA A 217 18.06 -16.22 -16.03
C ALA A 217 17.46 -17.64 -16.05
N ASP A 218 17.09 -18.17 -14.89
CA ASP A 218 16.43 -19.47 -14.70
C ASP A 218 14.90 -19.36 -14.56
N GLY A 219 14.31 -18.16 -14.78
CA GLY A 219 12.86 -17.94 -14.86
C GLY A 219 12.13 -17.80 -13.51
N GLN A 220 12.84 -17.70 -12.39
CA GLN A 220 12.23 -17.49 -11.07
C GLN A 220 12.01 -16.01 -10.77
N GLU A 221 10.93 -15.67 -10.05
CA GLU A 221 10.66 -14.29 -9.65
C GLU A 221 11.62 -13.86 -8.52
N ILE A 222 12.25 -12.70 -8.68
CA ILE A 222 13.30 -12.19 -7.78
C ILE A 222 12.78 -11.99 -6.35
N ASN A 223 11.54 -11.53 -6.23
CA ASN A 223 10.88 -11.28 -4.96
C ASN A 223 10.64 -12.56 -4.16
N GLU A 224 10.29 -13.65 -4.84
CA GLU A 224 10.11 -14.98 -4.25
C GLU A 224 11.44 -15.54 -3.72
N LEU A 225 12.52 -15.43 -4.51
CA LEU A 225 13.83 -15.96 -4.13
C LEU A 225 14.45 -15.21 -2.94
N ILE A 226 14.30 -13.89 -2.87
CA ILE A 226 14.74 -13.09 -1.71
C ILE A 226 13.91 -13.45 -0.48
N SER A 227 12.59 -13.54 -0.62
CA SER A 227 11.67 -13.88 0.48
C SER A 227 11.95 -15.27 1.05
N LEU A 228 12.16 -16.29 0.21
CA LEU A 228 12.50 -17.65 0.64
C LEU A 228 13.78 -17.70 1.48
N LYS A 229 14.82 -16.94 1.09
CA LYS A 229 16.10 -16.92 1.82
C LYS A 229 16.02 -16.14 3.11
N ILE A 230 15.32 -15.00 3.14
CA ILE A 230 15.05 -14.26 4.38
C ILE A 230 14.23 -15.14 5.33
N ASN A 231 13.20 -15.83 4.85
CA ASN A 231 12.38 -16.73 5.67
C ASN A 231 13.19 -17.89 6.25
N ALA A 232 14.16 -18.44 5.51
CA ALA A 232 15.08 -19.46 6.02
C ALA A 232 16.01 -18.94 7.13
N LEU A 233 16.43 -17.67 7.05
CA LEU A 233 17.20 -17.01 8.11
C LEU A 233 16.36 -16.76 9.37
N LEU A 234 15.10 -16.35 9.19
CA LEU A 234 14.15 -16.10 10.29
C LEU A 234 13.77 -17.38 11.03
N GLN A 235 13.58 -18.50 10.33
CA GLN A 235 13.21 -19.79 10.95
C GLN A 235 14.30 -20.38 11.86
N ASN A 236 15.57 -20.04 11.61
CA ASN A 236 16.72 -20.56 12.36
C ASN A 236 17.18 -19.64 13.51
N THR A 237 16.44 -18.59 13.85
CA THR A 237 16.78 -17.60 14.91
C THR A 237 18.02 -16.73 14.62
N SER A 238 18.53 -16.76 13.38
CA SER A 238 19.76 -16.04 13.00
C SER A 238 19.52 -14.57 12.61
N ALA A 239 18.26 -14.18 12.40
CA ALA A 239 17.86 -12.84 11.98
C ALA A 239 16.56 -12.39 12.69
N GLU A 240 16.43 -11.09 12.94
CA GLU A 240 15.30 -10.43 13.59
C GLU A 240 14.84 -9.22 12.76
N ILE A 241 13.54 -9.06 12.54
CA ILE A 241 13.01 -7.88 11.86
C ILE A 241 12.86 -6.75 12.88
N LEU A 242 13.59 -5.65 12.68
CA LEU A 242 13.52 -4.48 13.57
C LEU A 242 12.34 -3.57 13.24
N SER A 243 12.04 -3.37 11.95
CA SER A 243 10.90 -2.55 11.51
C SER A 243 10.55 -2.76 10.02
N LYS A 244 9.28 -2.48 9.65
CA LYS A 244 8.81 -2.47 8.26
C LYS A 244 7.93 -1.23 7.97
N PRO A 245 8.49 -0.02 7.90
CA PRO A 245 7.70 1.16 7.59
C PRO A 245 7.40 1.30 6.10
N SER A 246 6.34 2.04 5.80
CA SER A 246 5.95 2.42 4.44
C SER A 246 5.57 3.90 4.39
N VAL A 247 5.77 4.54 3.24
CA VAL A 247 5.35 5.93 3.00
C VAL A 247 4.93 6.14 1.56
N LEU A 248 3.90 6.98 1.37
CA LEU A 248 3.45 7.44 0.06
C LEU A 248 4.01 8.83 -0.20
N VAL A 249 4.64 9.03 -1.35
CA VAL A 249 5.29 10.29 -1.71
C VAL A 249 5.06 10.62 -3.18
N LEU A 250 4.97 11.91 -3.50
CA LEU A 250 4.88 12.38 -4.88
C LEU A 250 6.24 12.30 -5.59
N ASP A 251 6.21 12.09 -6.91
CA ASP A 251 7.39 12.12 -7.75
C ASP A 251 8.24 13.39 -7.53
N GLY A 252 9.53 13.19 -7.24
CA GLY A 252 10.51 14.26 -7.02
C GLY A 252 10.43 14.95 -5.65
N ARG A 253 9.47 14.58 -4.79
CA ARG A 253 9.31 15.12 -3.42
C ARG A 253 10.04 14.25 -2.41
N GLN A 254 10.50 14.88 -1.33
CA GLN A 254 11.14 14.19 -0.22
C GLN A 254 10.07 13.70 0.76
N ALA A 255 10.27 12.51 1.33
CA ALA A 255 9.54 12.01 2.48
C ALA A 255 10.53 11.58 3.57
N ARG A 256 10.06 11.62 4.82
CA ARG A 256 10.81 11.22 6.00
C ARG A 256 9.96 10.24 6.81
N ILE A 257 10.57 9.13 7.19
CA ILE A 257 10.04 8.17 8.16
C ILE A 257 10.96 8.21 9.38
N GLN A 258 10.39 8.31 10.58
CA GLN A 258 11.15 8.30 11.83
C GLN A 258 10.44 7.41 12.85
N ILE A 259 11.18 6.44 13.39
CA ILE A 259 10.66 5.40 14.28
C ILE A 259 11.63 5.27 15.45
N GLY A 260 11.17 5.50 16.67
CA GLY A 260 12.01 5.40 17.85
C GLY A 260 11.51 6.24 19.02
N GLU A 261 12.41 6.55 19.92
CA GLU A 261 12.18 7.30 21.15
C GLU A 261 12.89 8.64 21.10
N GLN A 262 12.46 9.61 21.91
CA GLN A 262 13.16 10.88 22.08
C GLN A 262 13.76 10.93 23.47
N ILE A 263 15.09 11.07 23.56
CA ILE A 263 15.79 11.14 24.84
C ILE A 263 15.98 12.63 25.21
N PRO A 264 15.46 13.08 26.35
CA PRO A 264 15.69 14.44 26.82
C PRO A 264 17.13 14.58 27.34
N ILE A 265 17.83 15.63 26.94
CA ILE A 265 19.14 16.03 27.42
C ILE A 265 19.10 17.48 27.94
N SER A 266 19.85 17.78 29.00
CA SER A 266 20.00 19.15 29.49
C SER A 266 21.11 19.86 28.73
N LYS A 267 20.85 21.05 28.16
CA LYS A 267 21.89 21.85 27.47
C LYS A 267 22.93 22.45 28.42
N TYR A 268 22.57 22.63 29.69
CA TYR A 268 23.43 23.24 30.70
C TYR A 268 23.68 22.29 31.89
N PRO A 269 24.91 22.22 32.43
CA PRO A 269 25.14 21.64 33.75
C PRO A 269 24.54 22.57 34.82
N VAL A 270 23.93 22.01 35.86
CA VAL A 270 23.44 22.81 37.01
C VAL A 270 24.64 23.43 37.72
N THR A 271 24.85 24.74 37.58
CA THR A 271 25.81 25.49 38.40
C THR A 271 25.07 26.15 39.57
N ASN A 272 25.33 25.69 40.80
CA ASN A 272 24.86 26.38 42.00
C ASN A 272 25.73 27.62 42.25
N THR A 273 25.36 28.76 41.67
CA THR A 273 25.95 30.07 42.03
C THR A 273 24.85 31.02 42.51
N GLY A 274 24.59 31.04 43.82
CA GLY A 274 23.66 31.99 44.45
C GLY A 274 22.21 31.50 44.60
N ASN A 275 21.30 32.45 44.92
CA ASN A 275 19.87 32.23 45.20
C ASN A 275 18.98 32.13 43.94
N GLU A 276 19.57 31.99 42.75
CA GLU A 276 18.85 31.93 41.49
C GLU A 276 18.77 30.48 40.99
N ILE A 277 17.54 29.99 40.79
CA ILE A 277 17.28 28.66 40.23
C ILE A 277 17.22 28.82 38.72
N GLU A 278 18.29 28.46 38.02
CA GLU A 278 18.26 28.32 36.56
C GLU A 278 17.50 27.04 36.19
N ILE A 279 16.43 27.19 35.39
CA ILE A 279 15.68 26.06 34.83
C ILE A 279 16.48 25.53 33.63
N PRO A 280 16.90 24.26 33.61
CA PRO A 280 17.66 23.73 32.48
C PRO A 280 16.81 23.70 31.21
N ASP A 281 17.36 24.24 30.11
CA ASP A 281 16.78 24.06 28.77
C ASP A 281 16.95 22.59 28.36
N VAL A 282 15.83 21.94 28.01
CA VAL A 282 15.78 20.51 27.68
C VAL A 282 15.68 20.35 26.17
N GLU A 283 16.64 19.65 25.58
CA GLU A 283 16.64 19.28 24.16
C GLU A 283 16.28 17.81 24.01
N TYR A 284 15.48 17.48 22.99
CA TYR A 284 15.06 16.11 22.72
C TYR A 284 15.83 15.54 21.54
N LEU A 285 16.67 14.54 21.80
CA LEU A 285 17.40 13.83 20.77
C LEU A 285 16.61 12.62 20.29
N PRO A 286 16.24 12.52 19.01
CA PRO A 286 15.60 11.32 18.49
C PRO A 286 16.60 10.16 18.41
N VAL A 287 16.20 8.99 18.90
CA VAL A 287 16.95 7.74 18.85
C VAL A 287 16.07 6.64 18.25
N GLY A 288 16.57 5.94 17.24
CA GLY A 288 15.88 4.91 16.48
C GLY A 288 16.25 4.95 14.99
N ILE A 289 15.31 4.56 14.13
CA ILE A 289 15.51 4.48 12.67
C ILE A 289 14.90 5.72 12.01
N THR A 290 15.70 6.44 11.24
CA THR A 290 15.25 7.53 10.38
C THR A 290 15.60 7.22 8.93
N LEU A 291 14.60 7.29 8.05
CA LEU A 291 14.73 7.09 6.62
C LEU A 291 14.27 8.34 5.88
N ASN A 292 15.19 9.01 5.22
CA ASN A 292 14.92 10.12 4.32
C ASN A 292 15.01 9.63 2.88
N LEU A 293 13.95 9.85 2.11
CA LEU A 293 13.87 9.36 0.75
C LEU A 293 13.33 10.42 -0.20
N ARG A 294 13.90 10.47 -1.41
CA ARG A 294 13.44 11.32 -2.51
C ARG A 294 13.43 10.51 -3.80
N PRO A 295 12.30 9.87 -4.13
CA PRO A 295 12.17 9.11 -5.36
C PRO A 295 11.84 10.01 -6.55
N ARG A 296 12.29 9.59 -7.73
CA ARG A 296 12.02 10.23 -9.01
C ARG A 296 11.72 9.17 -10.08
N ILE A 297 10.58 9.26 -10.74
CA ILE A 297 10.18 8.32 -11.79
C ILE A 297 10.96 8.62 -13.08
N GLY A 298 11.45 7.57 -13.73
CA GLY A 298 12.04 7.65 -15.07
C GLY A 298 10.98 7.87 -16.14
N GLU A 299 11.34 8.47 -17.27
CA GLU A 299 10.40 8.78 -18.38
C GLU A 299 9.63 7.55 -18.88
N ASP A 300 10.24 6.37 -18.79
CA ASP A 300 9.66 5.10 -19.21
C ASP A 300 8.63 4.53 -18.22
N ASN A 301 8.44 5.14 -17.04
CA ASN A 301 7.63 4.64 -15.91
C ASN A 301 7.99 3.22 -15.43
N ARG A 302 9.18 2.73 -15.78
CA ARG A 302 9.65 1.39 -15.39
C ARG A 302 10.76 1.46 -14.37
N GLN A 303 11.43 2.60 -14.26
CA GLN A 303 12.54 2.81 -13.35
C GLN A 303 12.26 3.97 -12.40
N ILE A 304 12.84 3.90 -11.21
CA ILE A 304 12.76 4.91 -10.16
C ILE A 304 14.19 5.19 -9.71
N THR A 305 14.60 6.46 -9.83
CA THR A 305 15.84 6.96 -9.26
C THR A 305 15.54 7.45 -7.85
N MET A 306 16.25 6.97 -6.84
CA MET A 306 16.01 7.33 -5.45
C MET A 306 17.28 7.83 -4.79
N GLN A 307 17.18 8.98 -4.15
CA GLN A 307 18.13 9.40 -3.12
C GLN A 307 17.61 8.89 -1.78
N VAL A 308 18.43 8.11 -1.09
CA VAL A 308 18.08 7.49 0.19
C VAL A 308 19.17 7.79 1.21
N GLU A 309 18.75 8.28 2.37
CA GLU A 309 19.58 8.40 3.56
C GLU A 309 18.92 7.61 4.69
N THR A 310 19.66 6.66 5.24
CA THR A 310 19.21 5.86 6.37
C THR A 310 20.12 6.11 7.56
N ILE A 311 19.51 6.44 8.70
CA ILE A 311 20.20 6.74 9.96
C ILE A 311 19.62 5.80 11.02
N ILE A 312 20.48 5.05 11.70
CA ILE A 312 20.13 4.13 12.78
C ILE A 312 20.87 4.56 14.02
N THR A 313 20.11 4.93 15.04
CA THR A 313 20.61 5.41 16.31
C THR A 313 20.17 4.47 17.43
N GLU A 314 21.11 4.14 18.32
CA GLU A 314 20.90 3.27 19.48
C GLU A 314 21.50 3.94 20.72
N THR A 315 20.84 3.79 21.86
CA THR A 315 21.41 4.23 23.14
C THR A 315 22.22 3.09 23.77
N SER A 316 23.40 3.42 24.32
CA SER A 316 24.30 2.45 24.95
C SER A 316 24.48 2.76 26.44
N GLY A 317 24.08 1.82 27.31
CA GLY A 317 24.28 1.89 28.77
C GLY A 317 23.01 1.69 29.61
N GLU A 318 23.16 1.39 30.90
CA GLU A 318 22.05 1.52 31.88
C GLU A 318 21.69 3.01 31.95
N GLN A 319 20.45 3.35 31.60
CA GLN A 319 19.95 4.71 31.81
C GLN A 319 20.02 5.02 33.31
N SER A 320 20.99 5.83 33.74
CA SER A 320 20.90 6.45 35.05
C SER A 320 19.69 7.37 35.02
N SER A 321 18.77 7.23 35.96
CA SER A 321 17.50 7.98 36.08
C SER A 321 17.67 9.50 36.30
N SER A 322 18.88 10.05 36.08
CA SER A 322 19.24 11.44 36.27
C SER A 322 19.43 12.11 34.91
N ILE A 323 18.65 13.17 34.64
CA ILE A 323 18.69 14.04 33.46
C ILE A 323 20.08 14.71 33.26
N LEU A 324 20.93 14.68 34.30
CA LEU A 324 22.27 15.27 34.34
C LEU A 324 23.35 14.39 33.69
N SER A 325 23.07 13.14 33.36
CA SER A 325 24.01 12.23 32.69
C SER A 325 23.67 12.14 31.20
N ALA A 326 24.56 12.63 30.32
CA ALA A 326 24.38 12.54 28.87
C ALA A 326 24.48 11.06 28.40
N PRO A 327 23.49 10.53 27.66
CA PRO A 327 23.56 9.17 27.12
C PRO A 327 24.57 9.08 25.98
N THR A 328 25.27 7.95 25.88
CA THR A 328 26.07 7.65 24.70
C THR A 328 25.17 7.10 23.59
N ILE A 329 24.98 7.88 22.53
CA ILE A 329 24.20 7.50 21.35
C ILE A 329 25.17 6.98 20.27
N THR A 330 24.96 5.74 19.85
CA THR A 330 25.64 5.15 18.69
C THR A 330 24.83 5.47 17.45
N ASN A 331 25.46 6.05 16.43
CA ASN A 331 24.81 6.39 15.17
C ASN A 331 25.46 5.65 13.99
N ARG A 332 24.64 5.13 13.08
CA ARG A 332 25.05 4.46 11.84
C ARG A 332 24.28 5.08 10.68
N LYS A 333 25.00 5.64 9.72
CA LYS A 333 24.41 6.38 8.60
C LYS A 333 24.87 5.82 7.26
N VAL A 334 23.94 5.67 6.32
CA VAL A 334 24.20 5.31 4.92
C VAL A 334 23.48 6.29 4.02
N GLU A 335 24.19 6.82 3.03
CA GLU A 335 23.61 7.64 1.96
C GLU A 335 23.87 6.95 0.63
N SER A 336 22.84 6.86 -0.20
CA SER A 336 22.92 6.21 -1.49
C SER A 336 22.06 6.90 -2.53
N PHE A 337 22.52 6.87 -3.78
CA PHE A 337 21.79 7.38 -4.93
C PHE A 337 21.71 6.26 -5.97
N VAL A 338 20.54 5.64 -6.09
CA VAL A 338 20.35 4.42 -6.87
C VAL A 338 19.29 4.62 -7.95
N ARG A 339 19.40 3.86 -9.04
CA ARG A 339 18.32 3.71 -10.02
C ARG A 339 17.92 2.25 -10.07
N ILE A 340 16.65 1.98 -9.82
CA ILE A 340 16.10 0.63 -9.73
C ILE A 340 14.80 0.50 -10.51
N ALA A 341 14.42 -0.73 -10.87
CA ALA A 341 13.15 -0.98 -11.53
C ALA A 341 11.98 -0.87 -10.54
N ASN A 342 10.79 -0.52 -11.06
CA ASN A 342 9.55 -0.49 -10.28
C ASN A 342 9.26 -1.88 -9.69
N ASN A 343 8.75 -1.94 -8.46
CA ASN A 343 8.46 -3.16 -7.71
C ASN A 343 9.69 -4.06 -7.45
N THR A 344 10.91 -3.51 -7.50
CA THR A 344 12.14 -4.28 -7.28
C THR A 344 12.80 -3.85 -5.96
N PRO A 345 13.04 -4.78 -5.01
CA PRO A 345 13.75 -4.50 -3.78
C PRO A 345 15.24 -4.29 -4.06
N PHE A 346 15.86 -3.39 -3.30
CA PHE A 346 17.32 -3.23 -3.27
C PHE A 346 17.81 -2.96 -1.85
N ILE A 347 19.08 -3.26 -1.60
CA ILE A 347 19.72 -3.03 -0.30
C ILE A 347 20.44 -1.68 -0.34
N VAL A 348 20.13 -0.81 0.62
CA VAL A 348 20.78 0.52 0.74
C VAL A 348 22.19 0.37 1.31
N GLY A 349 22.36 -0.55 2.27
CA GLY A 349 23.66 -0.89 2.88
C GLY A 349 23.53 -1.90 4.02
N GLY A 350 24.65 -2.55 4.37
CA GLY A 350 24.84 -3.39 5.55
C GLY A 350 25.65 -2.65 6.61
N LEU A 351 25.04 -2.38 7.77
CA LEU A 351 25.61 -1.61 8.86
C LEU A 351 26.13 -2.57 9.94
N ILE A 352 27.44 -2.78 9.96
CA ILE A 352 28.09 -3.80 10.81
C ILE A 352 28.47 -3.23 12.17
N SER A 353 28.12 -3.96 13.23
CA SER A 353 28.49 -3.70 14.62
C SER A 353 29.25 -4.89 15.20
N ASN A 354 30.48 -4.66 15.66
CA ASN A 354 31.30 -5.67 16.32
C ASN A 354 31.47 -5.33 17.80
N LYS A 355 30.94 -6.17 18.69
CA LYS A 355 31.14 -6.07 20.14
C LYS A 355 32.03 -7.23 20.60
N ASN A 356 33.27 -6.91 20.97
CA ASN A 356 34.18 -7.88 21.58
C ASN A 356 34.17 -7.71 23.10
N SER A 357 33.78 -8.75 23.83
CA SER A 357 33.80 -8.78 25.29
C SER A 357 34.77 -9.86 25.77
N GLU A 358 35.93 -9.41 26.25
CA GLU A 358 36.95 -10.28 26.83
C GLU A 358 36.85 -10.30 28.35
N GLY A 359 36.56 -11.47 28.92
CA GLY A 359 36.53 -11.72 30.36
C GLY A 359 37.61 -12.71 30.75
N VAL A 360 38.56 -12.29 31.60
CA VAL A 360 39.60 -13.18 32.13
C VAL A 360 39.38 -13.38 33.62
N ARG A 361 38.92 -14.57 34.01
CA ARG A 361 38.84 -14.99 35.42
C ARG A 361 40.10 -15.78 35.76
N LYS A 362 40.89 -15.31 36.73
CA LYS A 362 42.17 -15.93 37.10
C LYS A 362 42.33 -16.01 38.60
N ILE A 363 42.86 -17.12 39.09
CA ILE A 363 43.22 -17.25 40.52
C ILE A 363 44.58 -16.54 40.72
N PRO A 364 44.68 -15.56 41.63
CA PRO A 364 45.93 -14.88 41.91
C PRO A 364 47.05 -15.89 42.29
N PHE A 365 48.29 -15.61 41.88
CA PHE A 365 49.49 -16.45 42.05
C PHE A 365 49.50 -17.78 41.27
N LEU A 366 48.47 -18.61 41.35
CA LEU A 366 48.42 -19.93 40.70
C LEU A 366 48.43 -19.84 39.16
N HIS A 367 47.88 -18.77 38.59
CA HIS A 367 47.92 -18.54 37.13
C HIS A 367 49.32 -18.24 36.55
N LYS A 368 50.34 -17.98 37.40
CA LYS A 368 51.70 -17.59 36.99
C LYS A 368 52.66 -18.79 36.88
N ILE A 369 52.24 -19.99 37.26
CA ILE A 369 53.10 -21.19 37.22
C ILE A 369 53.34 -21.55 35.74
N PRO A 370 54.61 -21.65 35.27
CA PRO A 370 54.91 -22.16 33.94
C PRO A 370 54.30 -23.55 33.76
N ILE A 371 53.74 -23.85 32.57
CA ILE A 371 53.09 -25.14 32.24
C ILE A 371 51.70 -25.35 32.89
N LEU A 372 51.52 -25.03 34.18
CA LEU A 372 50.27 -25.30 34.92
C LEU A 372 49.31 -24.11 35.02
N GLY A 373 49.77 -22.88 34.74
CA GLY A 373 48.96 -21.66 34.88
C GLY A 373 47.69 -21.62 34.02
N ASN A 374 47.62 -22.43 32.96
CA ASN A 374 46.44 -22.53 32.09
C ASN A 374 45.25 -23.26 32.75
N LEU A 375 45.50 -24.07 33.78
CA LEU A 375 44.45 -24.76 34.57
C LEU A 375 43.79 -23.85 35.61
N PHE A 376 44.42 -22.72 35.92
CA PHE A 376 43.98 -21.76 36.95
C PHE A 376 43.52 -20.41 36.35
N LYS A 377 43.33 -20.35 35.03
CA LYS A 377 42.68 -19.25 34.31
C LYS A 377 41.51 -19.77 33.48
N SER A 378 40.42 -19.01 33.48
CA SER A 378 39.27 -19.21 32.60
C SER A 378 39.14 -17.97 31.74
N ASN A 379 39.37 -18.14 30.45
CA ASN A 379 39.16 -17.11 29.45
C ASN A 379 37.74 -17.28 28.89
N SER A 380 36.95 -16.22 28.95
CA SER A 380 35.67 -16.12 28.24
C SER A 380 35.84 -15.04 27.19
N ASN A 381 35.84 -15.43 25.92
CA ASN A 381 35.80 -14.49 24.81
C ASN A 381 34.39 -14.55 24.21
N LYS A 382 33.65 -13.44 24.25
CA LYS A 382 32.33 -13.32 23.63
C LYS A 382 32.42 -12.26 22.54
N VAL A 383 32.41 -12.70 21.28
CA VAL A 383 32.36 -11.83 20.12
C VAL A 383 30.91 -11.83 19.62
N GLU A 384 30.21 -10.72 19.80
CA GLU A 384 28.86 -10.50 19.24
C GLU A 384 29.00 -9.62 18.00
N LYS A 385 28.56 -10.12 16.85
CA LYS A 385 28.55 -9.37 15.59
C LYS A 385 27.11 -9.19 15.13
N ARG A 386 26.61 -7.96 15.22
CA ARG A 386 25.25 -7.60 14.80
C ARG A 386 25.34 -6.79 13.53
N GLU A 387 24.58 -7.13 12.51
CA GLU A 387 24.54 -6.40 11.25
C GLU A 387 23.12 -6.00 10.91
N VAL A 388 22.92 -4.71 10.62
CA VAL A 388 21.61 -4.19 10.22
C VAL A 388 21.58 -4.01 8.71
N ILE A 389 20.62 -4.65 8.05
CA ILE A 389 20.37 -4.57 6.62
C ILE A 389 19.08 -3.79 6.40
N VAL A 390 19.14 -2.81 5.50
CA VAL A 390 17.98 -2.01 5.10
C VAL A 390 17.65 -2.30 3.65
N VAL A 391 16.49 -2.91 3.43
CA VAL A 391 15.94 -3.21 2.11
C VAL A 391 14.84 -2.21 1.80
N ILE A 392 14.82 -1.65 0.60
CA ILE A 392 13.80 -0.71 0.15
C ILE A 392 13.17 -1.21 -1.14
N THR A 393 11.84 -1.12 -1.24
CA THR A 393 11.05 -1.51 -2.41
C THR A 393 10.09 -0.37 -2.78
N PRO A 394 10.28 0.29 -3.92
CA PRO A 394 9.36 1.31 -4.39
C PRO A 394 8.33 0.76 -5.39
N HIS A 395 7.15 1.37 -5.36
CA HIS A 395 5.98 1.01 -6.15
C HIS A 395 5.35 2.28 -6.74
N ILE A 396 5.31 2.41 -8.07
CA ILE A 396 4.60 3.50 -8.75
C ILE A 396 3.08 3.23 -8.66
N ILE A 397 2.32 4.21 -8.18
CA ILE A 397 0.86 4.17 -8.11
C ILE A 397 0.29 4.83 -9.37
N GLU A 398 -0.65 4.16 -10.02
CA GLU A 398 -1.38 4.68 -11.17
C GLU A 398 -2.66 5.39 -10.71
N ASP A 399 -3.00 6.53 -11.35
CA ASP A 399 -4.08 7.47 -10.97
C ASP A 399 -5.53 6.94 -11.08
N ASP A 400 -5.74 5.63 -11.18
CA ASP A 400 -7.09 5.06 -11.23
C ASP A 400 -7.70 5.02 -9.82
N TYR A 401 -8.40 6.10 -9.46
CA TYR A 401 -9.03 6.37 -8.16
C TYR A 401 -9.93 5.24 -7.61
N LYS A 402 -10.34 4.26 -8.43
CA LYS A 402 -11.08 3.06 -7.99
C LYS A 402 -10.21 2.00 -7.31
N LYS A 403 -8.89 2.17 -7.29
CA LYS A 403 -7.90 1.22 -6.72
C LYS A 403 -7.32 1.67 -5.36
N PHE A 404 -7.98 2.60 -4.66
CA PHE A 404 -7.54 3.06 -3.32
C PHE A 404 -7.55 1.96 -2.24
N SER A 405 -8.07 0.76 -2.53
CA SER A 405 -7.92 -0.41 -1.66
C SER A 405 -6.51 -1.01 -1.66
N LYS A 406 -5.60 -0.54 -2.52
CA LYS A 406 -4.23 -1.06 -2.68
C LYS A 406 -3.18 -0.34 -1.80
N VAL A 407 -3.60 0.60 -0.95
CA VAL A 407 -2.69 1.45 -0.15
C VAL A 407 -2.66 1.06 1.34
N ILE A 408 -3.11 -0.15 1.66
CA ILE A 408 -2.76 -0.80 2.93
C ILE A 408 -1.61 -1.76 2.59
N PRO A 409 -0.46 -1.70 3.27
CA PRO A 409 0.66 -2.57 2.97
C PRO A 409 0.25 -4.01 3.27
N GLN A 410 -0.09 -4.73 2.21
CA GLN A 410 -0.22 -6.17 2.17
C GLN A 410 0.70 -6.66 1.08
N ASP A 411 1.28 -7.83 1.32
CA ASP A 411 1.91 -8.73 0.35
C ASP A 411 3.38 -9.06 0.68
N SER A 412 3.52 -10.08 1.52
CA SER A 412 4.53 -11.14 1.31
C SER A 412 3.89 -12.47 1.72
N ASP A 413 4.26 -13.59 1.11
CA ASP A 413 3.70 -14.90 1.46
C ASP A 413 3.96 -15.32 2.92
N PHE A 414 4.88 -14.63 3.61
CA PHE A 414 5.09 -14.80 5.05
C PHE A 414 4.04 -14.08 5.91
N PHE A 415 3.38 -13.03 5.40
CA PHE A 415 2.27 -12.35 6.07
C PHE A 415 1.00 -13.21 6.16
N ASN A 416 0.85 -14.21 5.30
CA ASN A 416 -0.27 -15.16 5.33
C ASN A 416 -0.12 -16.25 6.40
N SER A 417 1.09 -16.46 6.95
CA SER A 417 1.36 -17.59 7.85
C SER A 417 1.03 -17.32 9.31
N THR A 418 0.92 -16.05 9.71
CA THR A 418 0.66 -15.65 11.10
C THR A 418 -0.44 -14.58 11.20
N GLY A 419 -1.67 -15.01 10.95
CA GLY A 419 -2.80 -14.63 11.80
C GLY A 419 -3.32 -13.19 11.79
N ASN A 420 -2.98 -12.33 10.81
CA ASN A 420 -3.59 -11.01 10.68
C ASN A 420 -4.38 -10.90 9.36
N LYS A 421 -5.65 -11.34 9.40
CA LYS A 421 -6.67 -10.76 8.52
C LYS A 421 -6.66 -9.26 8.73
N LEU A 422 -6.56 -8.49 7.66
CA LEU A 422 -7.25 -7.20 7.44
C LEU A 422 -6.85 -6.67 6.04
N PHE A 423 -7.39 -7.35 5.00
CA PHE A 423 -7.71 -6.90 3.63
C PHE A 423 -6.69 -6.93 2.47
N SER A 424 -6.63 -8.09 1.82
CA SER A 424 -6.96 -8.21 0.40
C SER A 424 -8.01 -9.32 0.30
N ASN A 425 -9.27 -8.93 0.16
CA ASN A 425 -10.33 -9.90 -0.14
C ASN A 425 -10.28 -10.18 -1.64
N SER A 426 -9.18 -10.74 -2.15
CA SER A 426 -9.11 -11.20 -3.52
C SER A 426 -8.41 -12.54 -3.62
N TYR A 427 -8.92 -13.38 -4.51
CA TYR A 427 -8.41 -14.71 -4.81
C TYR A 427 -8.04 -14.73 -6.27
N ARG A 428 -6.80 -15.10 -6.57
CA ARG A 428 -6.34 -15.27 -7.94
C ARG A 428 -6.51 -16.73 -8.33
N LEU A 429 -7.23 -16.98 -9.43
CA LEU A 429 -7.49 -18.34 -9.92
C LEU A 429 -6.19 -19.09 -10.23
N GLU A 430 -6.07 -20.27 -9.64
CA GLU A 430 -5.03 -21.24 -9.94
C GLU A 430 -5.45 -22.13 -11.11
N GLU A 431 -4.48 -22.88 -11.64
CA GLU A 431 -4.75 -23.85 -12.71
C GLU A 431 -5.68 -24.98 -12.25
N ALA A 432 -5.61 -25.36 -10.97
CA ALA A 432 -6.44 -26.40 -10.37
C ALA A 432 -7.92 -25.99 -10.20
N ASP A 433 -8.23 -24.70 -10.28
CA ASP A 433 -9.60 -24.19 -10.09
C ASP A 433 -10.40 -24.14 -11.41
N ILE A 434 -9.73 -24.44 -12.54
CA ILE A 434 -10.29 -24.32 -13.88
C ILE A 434 -10.57 -25.71 -14.42
N TRP A 435 -11.80 -25.92 -14.87
CA TRP A 435 -12.18 -27.18 -15.48
C TRP A 435 -11.82 -27.23 -16.96
N ASP A 436 -11.59 -28.44 -17.46
CA ASP A 436 -11.43 -28.69 -18.90
C ASP A 436 -12.79 -28.70 -19.59
N PHE A 437 -13.01 -27.72 -20.47
CA PHE A 437 -14.25 -27.55 -21.24
C PHE A 437 -14.10 -27.92 -22.73
N ASP A 438 -13.04 -28.63 -23.11
CA ASP A 438 -12.77 -28.98 -24.50
C ASP A 438 -13.92 -29.78 -25.14
N PHE A 439 -14.62 -30.59 -24.35
CA PHE A 439 -15.79 -31.34 -24.83
C PHE A 439 -16.98 -30.44 -25.21
N ILE A 440 -17.13 -29.27 -24.58
CA ILE A 440 -18.19 -28.30 -24.88
C ILE A 440 -17.76 -27.42 -26.05
N THR A 441 -16.57 -26.84 -25.96
CA THR A 441 -16.05 -25.86 -26.94
C THR A 441 -15.84 -26.49 -28.32
N ASN A 442 -15.47 -27.77 -28.38
CA ASN A 442 -15.26 -28.49 -29.64
C ASN A 442 -16.47 -29.30 -30.12
N SER A 443 -17.57 -29.32 -29.38
CA SER A 443 -18.76 -30.11 -29.71
C SER A 443 -19.34 -29.74 -31.09
N GLU A 444 -19.83 -30.75 -31.81
CA GLU A 444 -20.53 -30.54 -33.09
C GLU A 444 -21.84 -29.78 -32.90
N ALA A 445 -22.52 -29.99 -31.76
CA ALA A 445 -23.75 -29.29 -31.41
C ALA A 445 -23.53 -27.77 -31.28
N LEU A 446 -22.50 -27.33 -30.54
CA LEU A 446 -22.19 -25.90 -30.43
C LEU A 446 -21.79 -25.28 -31.77
N LYS A 447 -21.04 -26.02 -32.61
CA LYS A 447 -20.67 -25.57 -33.96
C LYS A 447 -21.90 -25.38 -34.84
N LYS A 448 -22.85 -26.33 -34.81
CA LYS A 448 -24.12 -26.22 -35.54
C LYS A 448 -24.96 -25.04 -35.04
N LEU A 449 -25.07 -24.87 -33.72
CA LEU A 449 -25.86 -23.80 -33.11
C LEU A 449 -25.27 -22.40 -33.42
N ARG A 450 -23.93 -22.27 -33.46
CA ARG A 450 -23.26 -21.04 -33.91
C ARG A 450 -23.46 -20.74 -35.39
N LEU A 451 -23.58 -21.75 -36.24
CA LEU A 451 -23.88 -21.58 -37.67
C LEU A 451 -25.33 -21.11 -37.89
N GLU A 452 -26.27 -21.58 -37.07
CA GLU A 452 -27.70 -21.25 -37.21
C GLU A 452 -28.08 -19.90 -36.55
N LYS A 453 -27.40 -19.49 -35.47
CA LYS A 453 -27.72 -18.29 -34.67
C LYS A 453 -26.51 -17.36 -34.48
N SER A 454 -25.73 -17.12 -35.52
CA SER A 454 -24.48 -16.33 -35.47
C SER A 454 -24.64 -14.91 -34.91
N ASP A 455 -25.74 -14.23 -35.24
CA ASP A 455 -25.99 -12.83 -34.84
C ASP A 455 -26.33 -12.68 -33.35
N VAL A 456 -26.81 -13.74 -32.70
CA VAL A 456 -27.29 -13.70 -31.30
C VAL A 456 -26.28 -14.31 -30.34
N LEU A 457 -25.55 -15.35 -30.76
CA LEU A 457 -24.69 -16.11 -29.85
C LEU A 457 -23.27 -15.54 -29.71
N GLY A 458 -22.73 -14.85 -30.71
CA GLY A 458 -21.34 -14.36 -30.68
C GLY A 458 -20.36 -15.43 -30.12
N ASN A 459 -19.71 -15.09 -29.00
CA ASN A 459 -18.80 -15.98 -28.27
C ASN A 459 -19.44 -16.71 -27.06
N TYR A 460 -20.68 -16.38 -26.71
CA TYR A 460 -21.41 -16.90 -25.55
C TYR A 460 -21.82 -18.37 -25.75
N ILE A 461 -21.76 -19.16 -24.68
CA ILE A 461 -22.24 -20.54 -24.66
C ILE A 461 -23.51 -20.59 -23.79
N PRO A 462 -24.68 -20.96 -24.33
CA PRO A 462 -25.92 -21.03 -23.56
C PRO A 462 -25.78 -21.89 -22.30
N GLY A 463 -26.05 -21.28 -21.14
CA GLY A 463 -25.96 -21.94 -19.84
C GLY A 463 -24.55 -22.01 -19.23
N GLU A 464 -23.52 -21.42 -19.82
CA GLU A 464 -22.15 -21.45 -19.28
C GLU A 464 -22.04 -20.88 -17.87
N GLU A 465 -22.94 -19.96 -17.50
CA GLU A 465 -23.08 -19.41 -16.15
C GLU A 465 -23.18 -20.48 -15.06
N TYR A 466 -23.85 -21.62 -15.32
CA TYR A 466 -24.01 -22.68 -14.33
C TYR A 466 -22.69 -23.39 -14.04
N LEU A 467 -21.83 -23.53 -15.06
CA LEU A 467 -20.51 -24.13 -14.93
C LEU A 467 -19.57 -23.17 -14.22
N VAL A 468 -19.57 -21.89 -14.60
CA VAL A 468 -18.72 -20.87 -13.96
C VAL A 468 -19.12 -20.63 -12.50
N ASN A 469 -20.42 -20.54 -12.19
CA ASN A 469 -20.90 -20.43 -10.81
C ASN A 469 -20.52 -21.66 -9.97
N LYS A 470 -20.46 -22.85 -10.58
CA LYS A 470 -20.01 -24.05 -9.88
C LYS A 470 -18.49 -24.02 -9.60
N MET A 471 -17.67 -23.57 -10.54
CA MET A 471 -16.23 -23.36 -10.30
C MET A 471 -16.01 -22.30 -9.20
N LEU A 472 -16.72 -21.18 -9.26
CA LEU A 472 -16.69 -20.14 -8.21
C LEU A 472 -17.09 -20.69 -6.84
N TYR A 473 -18.13 -21.54 -6.78
CA TYR A 473 -18.53 -22.23 -5.57
C TYR A 473 -17.41 -23.13 -5.01
N GLU A 474 -16.70 -23.86 -5.86
CA GLU A 474 -15.58 -24.70 -5.43
C GLU A 474 -14.39 -23.88 -4.91
N VAL A 475 -14.14 -22.71 -5.49
CA VAL A 475 -13.16 -21.75 -4.95
C VAL A 475 -13.56 -21.26 -3.56
N ILE A 476 -14.85 -20.94 -3.34
CA ILE A 476 -15.37 -20.57 -2.01
C ILE A 476 -15.18 -21.71 -1.01
N GLU A 477 -15.45 -22.95 -1.44
CA GLU A 477 -15.27 -24.14 -0.60
C GLU A 477 -13.79 -24.34 -0.22
N LYS A 478 -12.89 -24.21 -1.19
CA LYS A 478 -11.42 -24.33 -1.02
C LYS A 478 -10.88 -23.29 -0.03
N THR A 479 -11.41 -22.07 -0.05
CA THR A 479 -10.97 -20.96 0.81
C THR A 479 -11.56 -21.00 2.24
N ASN A 480 -12.45 -21.94 2.55
CA ASN A 480 -13.11 -22.09 3.86
C ASN A 480 -13.82 -20.82 4.38
N TYR A 481 -14.33 -20.00 3.47
CA TYR A 481 -14.98 -18.72 3.78
C TYR A 481 -16.30 -18.88 4.56
N PHE A 482 -16.91 -20.07 4.53
CA PHE A 482 -18.10 -20.42 5.31
C PHE A 482 -17.93 -20.16 6.82
N SER A 483 -16.68 -20.20 7.33
CA SER A 483 -16.37 -19.98 8.75
C SER A 483 -16.66 -18.56 9.25
N TYR A 484 -16.77 -17.58 8.34
CA TYR A 484 -17.03 -16.18 8.67
C TYR A 484 -18.51 -15.80 8.66
N VAL A 485 -19.40 -16.71 8.26
CA VAL A 485 -20.84 -16.43 8.25
C VAL A 485 -21.44 -16.91 9.56
N ASN A 486 -22.04 -16.01 10.33
CA ASN A 486 -22.78 -16.38 11.52
C ASN A 486 -24.19 -16.90 11.14
N PRO A 487 -24.53 -18.17 11.43
CA PRO A 487 -25.87 -18.72 11.14
C PRO A 487 -27.01 -17.99 11.86
N ASP A 488 -26.73 -17.29 12.97
CA ASP A 488 -27.71 -16.48 13.72
C ASP A 488 -28.26 -15.30 12.91
N ASN A 489 -27.51 -14.86 11.90
CA ASN A 489 -27.83 -13.71 11.08
C ASN A 489 -28.62 -14.08 9.82
N ILE A 490 -28.84 -15.36 9.54
CA ILE A 490 -29.64 -15.80 8.40
C ILE A 490 -31.11 -15.84 8.83
N ILE A 491 -31.96 -15.09 8.12
CA ILE A 491 -33.38 -14.96 8.40
C ILE A 491 -34.25 -15.42 7.23
N LEU A 492 -35.43 -15.94 7.54
CA LEU A 492 -36.48 -16.30 6.58
C LEU A 492 -37.86 -16.00 7.16
N PHE A 493 -38.85 -15.81 6.28
CA PHE A 493 -40.23 -15.55 6.68
C PHE A 493 -41.11 -16.76 6.43
N GLU A 494 -41.84 -17.20 7.44
CA GLU A 494 -42.86 -18.25 7.32
C GLU A 494 -44.17 -17.73 6.70
N GLU A 495 -45.06 -18.64 6.29
CA GLU A 495 -46.38 -18.30 5.75
C GLU A 495 -47.23 -17.43 6.68
N ASN A 496 -47.03 -17.56 8.00
CA ASN A 496 -47.74 -16.78 9.01
C ASN A 496 -47.19 -15.33 9.16
N GLY A 497 -46.13 -14.99 8.41
CA GLY A 497 -45.45 -13.70 8.49
C GLY A 497 -44.44 -13.56 9.62
N ASN A 498 -44.21 -14.63 10.37
CA ASN A 498 -43.21 -14.70 11.43
C ASN A 498 -41.80 -14.74 10.84
N LEU A 499 -40.88 -14.02 11.49
CA LEU A 499 -39.45 -14.10 11.22
C LEU A 499 -38.90 -15.31 11.96
N VAL A 500 -38.23 -16.20 11.22
CA VAL A 500 -37.53 -17.37 11.76
C VAL A 500 -36.05 -17.22 11.47
N ARG A 501 -35.20 -17.44 12.47
CA ARG A 501 -33.76 -17.49 12.28
C ARG A 501 -33.35 -18.88 11.84
N PHE A 502 -32.36 -18.98 10.97
CA PHE A 502 -31.90 -20.28 10.47
C PHE A 502 -31.42 -21.20 11.59
N LYS A 503 -30.82 -20.67 12.65
CA LYS A 503 -30.39 -21.44 13.83
C LYS A 503 -31.53 -22.23 14.50
N ASP A 504 -32.74 -21.68 14.55
CA ASP A 504 -33.89 -22.35 15.16
C ASP A 504 -34.31 -23.59 14.34
N LEU A 505 -34.04 -23.57 13.04
CA LEU A 505 -34.18 -24.74 12.16
C LEU A 505 -32.96 -25.66 12.26
N ASP A 506 -31.79 -25.09 12.54
CA ASP A 506 -30.50 -25.78 12.66
C ASP A 506 -30.47 -26.76 13.83
N GLU A 507 -30.94 -26.32 14.99
CA GLU A 507 -31.06 -27.15 16.20
C GLU A 507 -32.10 -28.28 16.03
N TYR A 508 -33.11 -28.08 15.18
CA TYR A 508 -34.14 -29.10 14.93
C TYR A 508 -33.61 -30.26 14.08
N TYR A 509 -32.81 -30.00 13.04
CA TYR A 509 -32.31 -31.08 12.18
C TYR A 509 -31.09 -31.80 12.75
N LEU A 510 -30.21 -31.12 13.52
CA LEU A 510 -29.00 -31.72 14.07
C LEU A 510 -29.25 -32.72 15.21
N ASN A 511 -30.34 -32.52 15.96
CA ASN A 511 -30.68 -33.35 17.11
C ASN A 511 -31.57 -34.56 16.76
N ASN A 512 -32.06 -34.66 15.52
CA ASN A 512 -32.90 -35.77 15.08
C ASN A 512 -32.06 -36.98 14.68
N GLN A 513 -32.20 -38.09 15.41
CA GLN A 513 -31.48 -39.35 15.17
C GLN A 513 -31.98 -40.14 13.94
N GLU A 514 -33.04 -39.69 13.26
CA GLU A 514 -33.77 -40.48 12.25
C GLU A 514 -33.47 -40.11 10.77
N ASN A 515 -32.39 -39.36 10.48
CA ASN A 515 -32.02 -39.01 9.10
C ASN A 515 -33.11 -38.19 8.36
N LEU A 516 -33.96 -37.49 9.12
CA LEU A 516 -35.06 -36.67 8.64
C LEU A 516 -34.56 -35.27 8.26
N GLY A 517 -34.85 -34.83 7.04
CA GLY A 517 -34.46 -33.53 6.52
C GLY A 517 -35.52 -32.43 6.67
N ILE A 518 -35.17 -31.22 6.27
CA ILE A 518 -36.07 -30.06 6.17
C ILE A 518 -36.11 -29.61 4.71
N ALA A 519 -37.30 -29.39 4.16
CA ALA A 519 -37.47 -28.78 2.85
C ALA A 519 -38.08 -27.38 3.00
N LEU A 520 -37.35 -26.35 2.55
CA LEU A 520 -37.77 -24.95 2.53
C LEU A 520 -38.29 -24.62 1.14
N GLN A 521 -39.61 -24.55 0.98
CA GLN A 521 -40.25 -24.31 -0.32
C GLN A 521 -40.65 -22.84 -0.43
N LEU A 522 -40.07 -22.12 -1.39
CA LEU A 522 -40.43 -20.72 -1.65
C LEU A 522 -41.79 -20.64 -2.35
N LYS A 523 -42.69 -19.80 -1.84
CA LYS A 523 -43.97 -19.53 -2.47
C LYS A 523 -43.81 -18.47 -3.56
N THR A 524 -43.87 -18.89 -4.82
CA THR A 524 -43.91 -17.97 -5.97
C THR A 524 -45.37 -17.65 -6.30
N LYS A 525 -45.77 -16.38 -6.14
CA LYS A 525 -47.00 -15.84 -6.72
C LYS A 525 -46.64 -15.01 -7.95
N ASN A 526 -47.38 -15.17 -9.04
CA ASN A 526 -47.14 -14.48 -10.31
C ASN A 526 -47.61 -13.01 -10.33
N ASN A 527 -47.74 -12.35 -9.16
CA ASN A 527 -48.22 -10.98 -9.13
C ASN A 527 -47.07 -9.98 -9.20
N VAL A 528 -47.27 -8.93 -10.01
CA VAL A 528 -46.34 -7.83 -10.34
C VAL A 528 -46.02 -6.92 -9.15
N THR A 529 -46.48 -7.26 -7.94
CA THR A 529 -46.31 -6.46 -6.73
C THR A 529 -45.14 -6.97 -5.90
N PHE A 530 -44.31 -6.04 -5.40
CA PHE A 530 -43.22 -6.35 -4.47
C PHE A 530 -43.78 -6.97 -3.18
N GLU A 531 -43.51 -8.26 -2.97
CA GLU A 531 -43.85 -9.00 -1.75
C GLU A 531 -42.57 -9.62 -1.17
N ARG A 532 -42.49 -9.67 0.17
CA ARG A 532 -41.39 -10.36 0.88
C ARG A 532 -41.36 -11.86 0.54
N PRO A 533 -40.19 -12.52 0.52
CA PRO A 533 -40.08 -13.95 0.23
C PRO A 533 -40.69 -14.77 1.39
N ILE A 534 -41.63 -15.65 1.07
CA ILE A 534 -42.33 -16.50 2.05
C ILE A 534 -41.99 -17.97 1.80
N PHE A 535 -41.57 -18.66 2.85
CA PHE A 535 -41.23 -20.09 2.83
C PHE A 535 -42.27 -20.94 3.54
N ASN A 536 -42.64 -22.04 2.89
CA ASN A 536 -43.32 -23.17 3.52
C ASN A 536 -42.25 -24.16 4.02
N ILE A 537 -42.19 -24.34 5.34
CA ILE A 537 -41.18 -25.17 6.00
C ILE A 537 -41.76 -26.57 6.23
N VAL A 538 -41.33 -27.53 5.42
CA VAL A 538 -41.70 -28.94 5.59
C VAL A 538 -40.65 -29.61 6.46
N LYS A 539 -40.97 -29.79 7.74
CA LYS A 539 -40.15 -30.55 8.70
C LYS A 539 -40.34 -32.05 8.50
N ASN A 540 -39.33 -32.85 8.81
CA ASN A 540 -39.32 -34.32 8.73
C ASN A 540 -39.47 -34.88 7.31
N TYR A 541 -38.81 -34.27 6.33
CA TYR A 541 -38.75 -34.79 4.98
C TYR A 541 -37.86 -36.04 4.92
N GLN A 542 -38.44 -37.17 4.50
CA GLN A 542 -37.71 -38.40 4.27
C GLN A 542 -37.34 -38.54 2.79
N LEU A 543 -36.06 -38.80 2.51
CA LEU A 543 -35.57 -39.07 1.15
C LEU A 543 -36.25 -40.32 0.59
N LYS A 544 -36.84 -40.19 -0.61
CA LYS A 544 -37.51 -41.29 -1.32
C LYS A 544 -36.57 -42.02 -2.27
N GLU A 545 -35.68 -41.27 -2.91
CA GLU A 545 -34.67 -41.80 -3.84
C GLU A 545 -33.27 -41.28 -3.48
N SER A 546 -32.53 -40.73 -4.44
CA SER A 546 -31.26 -40.02 -4.26
C SER A 546 -31.51 -38.54 -3.99
N TYR A 547 -30.65 -37.90 -3.20
CA TYR A 547 -30.75 -36.48 -2.86
C TYR A 547 -30.96 -35.59 -4.08
N ASN A 548 -30.15 -35.75 -5.13
CA ASN A 548 -30.25 -34.92 -6.34
C ASN A 548 -31.58 -35.13 -7.08
N LYS A 549 -32.12 -36.36 -7.10
CA LYS A 549 -33.40 -36.66 -7.75
C LYS A 549 -34.58 -36.07 -6.99
N ASP A 550 -34.56 -36.18 -5.66
CA ASP A 550 -35.59 -35.58 -4.81
C ASP A 550 -35.52 -34.04 -4.86
N LEU A 551 -34.32 -33.46 -4.82
CA LEU A 551 -34.10 -32.02 -4.97
C LEU A 551 -34.60 -31.51 -6.32
N ARG A 552 -34.35 -32.25 -7.41
CA ARG A 552 -34.84 -31.94 -8.76
C ARG A 552 -36.37 -31.95 -8.81
N LYS A 553 -37.02 -33.01 -8.33
CA LYS A 553 -38.49 -33.11 -8.28
C LYS A 553 -39.14 -31.98 -7.48
N LEU A 554 -38.52 -31.59 -6.37
CA LEU A 554 -39.01 -30.48 -5.54
C LEU A 554 -38.87 -29.13 -6.28
N ASN A 555 -37.78 -28.93 -7.03
CA ASN A 555 -37.49 -27.68 -7.75
C ASN A 555 -38.19 -27.54 -9.11
N GLU A 556 -38.91 -28.55 -9.61
CA GLU A 556 -39.68 -28.45 -10.86
C GLU A 556 -40.80 -27.42 -10.78
N ASN A 557 -41.51 -27.35 -9.65
CA ASN A 557 -42.68 -26.49 -9.47
C ASN A 557 -42.39 -25.23 -8.64
N ARG A 558 -41.55 -25.35 -7.60
CA ARG A 558 -41.25 -24.26 -6.66
C ARG A 558 -39.77 -24.29 -6.27
N PRO A 559 -39.06 -23.16 -6.26
CA PRO A 559 -37.69 -23.10 -5.75
C PRO A 559 -37.65 -23.66 -4.33
N THR A 560 -36.84 -24.70 -4.11
CA THR A 560 -36.81 -25.45 -2.86
C THR A 560 -35.38 -25.74 -2.43
N ILE A 561 -35.06 -25.47 -1.16
CA ILE A 561 -33.83 -25.90 -0.50
C ILE A 561 -34.12 -27.16 0.32
N LEU A 562 -33.31 -28.20 0.16
CA LEU A 562 -33.43 -29.46 0.89
C LEU A 562 -32.20 -29.66 1.79
N LEU A 563 -32.39 -29.67 3.10
CA LEU A 563 -31.32 -29.84 4.08
C LEU A 563 -31.50 -31.18 4.79
N THR A 564 -30.52 -32.08 4.68
CA THR A 564 -30.58 -33.42 5.29
C THR A 564 -29.36 -33.75 6.15
N ASN A 565 -28.22 -33.09 5.90
CA ASN A 565 -26.97 -33.32 6.62
C ASN A 565 -26.22 -31.99 6.84
N LYS A 566 -25.11 -32.06 7.59
CA LYS A 566 -24.24 -30.91 7.85
C LYS A 566 -23.63 -30.32 6.57
N ASN A 567 -23.40 -31.14 5.54
CA ASN A 567 -22.81 -30.68 4.28
C ASN A 567 -23.79 -29.78 3.51
N HIS A 568 -25.09 -30.10 3.51
CA HIS A 568 -26.12 -29.29 2.85
C HIS A 568 -26.33 -27.96 3.58
N ARG A 569 -26.16 -27.95 4.90
CA ARG A 569 -26.13 -26.71 5.70
C ARG A 569 -24.90 -25.86 5.35
N LYS A 570 -23.71 -26.46 5.24
CA LYS A 570 -22.50 -25.77 4.78
C LYS A 570 -22.69 -25.18 3.38
N ALA A 571 -23.24 -25.97 2.45
CA ALA A 571 -23.50 -25.54 1.09
C ALA A 571 -24.46 -24.34 1.03
N LEU A 572 -25.51 -24.30 1.86
CA LEU A 572 -26.40 -23.14 1.93
C LEU A 572 -25.66 -21.86 2.34
N ILE A 573 -24.75 -21.96 3.32
CA ILE A 573 -23.92 -20.84 3.76
C ILE A 573 -22.99 -20.37 2.64
N GLU A 574 -22.34 -21.30 1.94
CA GLU A 574 -21.44 -20.98 0.83
C GLU A 574 -22.18 -20.34 -0.35
N VAL A 575 -23.44 -20.71 -0.59
CA VAL A 575 -24.28 -20.09 -1.62
C VAL A 575 -24.58 -18.62 -1.30
N PHE A 576 -24.74 -18.24 -0.03
CA PHE A 576 -24.84 -16.83 0.34
C PHE A 576 -23.55 -16.07 0.00
N ILE A 577 -22.39 -16.68 0.24
CA ILE A 577 -21.10 -16.09 -0.11
C ILE A 577 -20.96 -15.97 -1.63
N LEU A 578 -21.40 -16.98 -2.38
CA LEU A 578 -21.42 -16.95 -3.84
C LEU A 578 -22.26 -15.79 -4.36
N LYS A 579 -23.44 -15.55 -3.77
CA LYS A 579 -24.28 -14.40 -4.12
C LYS A 579 -23.52 -13.07 -3.94
N TYR A 580 -22.94 -12.84 -2.75
CA TYR A 580 -22.16 -11.63 -2.49
C TYR A 580 -20.92 -11.50 -3.39
N LEU A 581 -20.27 -12.63 -3.70
CA LEU A 581 -19.12 -12.64 -4.59
C LEU A 581 -19.51 -12.17 -5.99
N LEU A 582 -20.64 -12.64 -6.52
CA LEU A 582 -21.14 -12.21 -7.83
C LEU A 582 -21.50 -10.70 -7.84
N GLU A 583 -22.15 -10.21 -6.78
CA GLU A 583 -22.49 -8.78 -6.62
C GLU A 583 -21.25 -7.86 -6.57
N ILE A 584 -20.19 -8.28 -5.86
CA ILE A 584 -18.96 -7.48 -5.74
C ILE A 584 -18.17 -7.45 -7.06
N ASN A 585 -18.30 -8.50 -7.88
CA ASN A 585 -17.56 -8.68 -9.12
C ASN A 585 -18.41 -8.45 -10.38
N GLU A 586 -19.47 -7.62 -10.31
CA GLU A 586 -20.36 -7.34 -11.46
C GLU A 586 -19.63 -6.86 -12.73
N SER A 587 -18.46 -6.24 -12.60
CA SER A 587 -17.66 -5.79 -13.75
C SER A 587 -16.92 -6.92 -14.47
N LEU A 588 -16.81 -8.10 -13.87
CA LEU A 588 -16.21 -9.28 -14.49
C LEU A 588 -17.31 -10.05 -15.23
N GLU A 589 -17.22 -10.11 -16.56
CA GLU A 589 -18.04 -11.06 -17.32
C GLU A 589 -17.54 -12.47 -17.02
N PHE A 590 -18.21 -13.19 -16.12
CA PHE A 590 -17.89 -14.58 -15.79
C PHE A 590 -18.37 -15.50 -16.92
N SER A 591 -17.44 -15.87 -17.81
CA SER A 591 -17.66 -16.81 -18.93
C SER A 591 -16.56 -17.87 -18.93
N ILE A 592 -16.77 -18.97 -19.64
CA ILE A 592 -15.73 -20.00 -19.81
C ILE A 592 -14.46 -19.41 -20.46
N GLN A 593 -14.59 -18.34 -21.26
CA GLN A 593 -13.45 -17.72 -21.94
C GLN A 593 -12.63 -16.79 -21.03
N THR A 594 -13.28 -16.15 -20.06
CA THR A 594 -12.67 -15.16 -19.15
C THR A 594 -12.21 -15.79 -17.85
N PHE A 595 -12.84 -16.89 -17.42
CA PHE A 595 -12.49 -17.66 -16.23
C PHE A 595 -11.20 -18.48 -16.46
N LYS A 596 -10.07 -17.78 -16.47
CA LYS A 596 -8.74 -18.32 -16.76
C LYS A 596 -7.77 -18.09 -15.61
N ARG A 597 -6.66 -18.83 -15.64
CA ARG A 597 -5.58 -18.74 -14.65
C ARG A 597 -5.12 -17.30 -14.53
N GLY A 598 -4.96 -16.83 -13.30
CA GLY A 598 -4.54 -15.46 -13.01
C GLY A 598 -5.68 -14.44 -12.93
N LEU A 599 -6.92 -14.79 -13.26
CA LEU A 599 -8.09 -13.94 -13.01
C LEU A 599 -8.22 -13.69 -11.51
N GLU A 600 -8.31 -12.42 -11.14
CA GLU A 600 -8.47 -12.00 -9.75
C GLU A 600 -9.96 -11.80 -9.43
N ILE A 601 -10.45 -12.51 -8.43
CA ILE A 601 -11.83 -12.50 -7.97
C ILE A 601 -11.87 -11.88 -6.59
N LYS A 602 -12.72 -10.87 -6.38
CA LYS A 602 -12.87 -10.23 -5.07
C LYS A 602 -13.81 -11.04 -4.17
N PHE A 603 -13.43 -11.23 -2.93
CA PHE A 603 -14.25 -11.83 -1.88
C PHE A 603 -14.90 -10.75 -1.01
N PRO A 604 -16.04 -11.04 -0.37
CA PRO A 604 -16.60 -10.18 0.66
C PRO A 604 -15.68 -10.11 1.88
N ASN A 605 -15.69 -8.98 2.58
CA ASN A 605 -14.96 -8.81 3.83
C ASN A 605 -15.53 -9.76 4.92
N PRO A 606 -14.69 -10.56 5.61
CA PRO A 606 -15.14 -11.43 6.71
C PRO A 606 -15.99 -10.72 7.77
N GLN A 607 -15.66 -9.49 8.15
CA GLN A 607 -16.42 -8.71 9.13
C GLN A 607 -17.84 -8.37 8.65
N ILE A 608 -18.04 -8.22 7.33
CA ILE A 608 -19.37 -7.99 6.74
C ILE A 608 -20.19 -9.29 6.83
N LEU A 609 -19.57 -10.44 6.54
CA LEU A 609 -20.21 -11.75 6.65
C LEU A 609 -20.60 -12.10 8.10
N GLU A 610 -19.77 -11.70 9.08
CA GLU A 610 -20.01 -11.97 10.50
C GLU A 610 -21.15 -11.14 11.09
N ASN A 611 -21.35 -9.89 10.61
CA ASN A 611 -22.27 -8.94 11.23
C ASN A 611 -23.58 -8.74 10.46
N ASN A 612 -23.59 -8.88 9.13
CA ASN A 612 -24.78 -8.57 8.34
C ASN A 612 -25.86 -9.63 8.45
N THR A 613 -27.11 -9.18 8.59
CA THR A 613 -28.29 -10.04 8.47
C THR A 613 -28.51 -10.43 7.02
N GLN A 614 -28.56 -11.72 6.74
CA GLN A 614 -28.74 -12.29 5.40
C GLN A 614 -30.17 -12.82 5.24
N LEU A 615 -30.89 -12.31 4.25
CA LEU A 615 -32.25 -12.77 3.96
C LEU A 615 -32.19 -13.94 2.98
N LEU A 616 -32.82 -15.06 3.35
CA LEU A 616 -33.07 -16.14 2.41
C LEU A 616 -34.11 -15.68 1.37
N ASP A 617 -33.71 -15.59 0.11
CA ASP A 617 -34.54 -15.07 -0.96
C ASP A 617 -34.63 -16.06 -2.15
N LYS A 618 -35.26 -15.59 -3.24
CA LYS A 618 -35.43 -16.40 -4.45
C LYS A 618 -34.09 -16.75 -5.11
N GLU A 619 -33.17 -15.80 -5.18
CA GLU A 619 -31.87 -15.98 -5.84
C GLU A 619 -31.02 -17.02 -5.12
N VAL A 620 -30.90 -16.92 -3.80
CA VAL A 620 -30.18 -17.90 -2.97
C VAL A 620 -30.81 -19.28 -3.09
N THR A 621 -32.15 -19.35 -3.12
CA THR A 621 -32.87 -20.63 -3.29
C THR A 621 -32.59 -21.26 -4.66
N GLN A 622 -32.50 -20.45 -5.72
CA GLN A 622 -32.17 -20.92 -7.07
C GLN A 622 -30.70 -21.32 -7.18
N MET A 623 -29.77 -20.50 -6.68
CA MET A 623 -28.34 -20.79 -6.67
C MET A 623 -28.02 -22.07 -5.91
N PHE A 624 -28.70 -22.33 -4.77
CA PHE A 624 -28.55 -23.58 -4.03
C PHE A 624 -28.85 -24.80 -4.90
N TYR A 625 -29.97 -24.78 -5.62
CA TYR A 625 -30.31 -25.87 -6.53
C TYR A 625 -29.33 -25.96 -7.70
N GLN A 626 -28.92 -24.82 -8.27
CA GLN A 626 -27.98 -24.76 -9.39
C GLN A 626 -26.61 -25.36 -9.03
N VAL A 627 -26.08 -25.12 -7.84
CA VAL A 627 -24.78 -25.69 -7.43
C VAL A 627 -24.80 -27.22 -7.35
N TYR A 628 -25.93 -27.83 -6.97
CA TYR A 628 -26.06 -29.29 -6.88
C TYR A 628 -26.36 -29.97 -8.23
N ASP A 629 -27.15 -29.33 -9.09
CA ASP A 629 -27.63 -29.91 -10.36
C ASP A 629 -27.18 -29.06 -11.58
N TYR A 630 -25.98 -28.47 -11.48
CA TYR A 630 -25.43 -27.51 -12.44
C TYR A 630 -25.39 -28.05 -13.87
N TYR A 631 -24.97 -29.31 -14.04
CA TYR A 631 -24.80 -29.92 -15.35
C TYR A 631 -26.15 -30.15 -16.04
N TYR A 632 -27.16 -30.59 -15.28
CA TYR A 632 -28.52 -30.74 -15.81
C TYR A 632 -29.13 -29.39 -16.19
N LYS A 633 -28.85 -28.33 -15.42
CA LYS A 633 -29.28 -26.96 -15.75
C LYS A 633 -28.60 -26.42 -16.99
N PHE A 634 -27.29 -26.64 -17.12
CA PHE A 634 -26.53 -26.36 -18.32
C PHE A 634 -27.14 -27.08 -19.53
N GLU A 635 -27.29 -28.41 -19.47
CA GLU A 635 -27.83 -29.23 -20.56
C GLU A 635 -29.25 -28.81 -20.95
N LYS A 636 -30.13 -28.58 -19.97
CA LYS A 636 -31.49 -28.11 -20.24
C LYS A 636 -31.48 -26.76 -20.95
N THR A 637 -30.69 -25.80 -20.47
CA THR A 637 -30.62 -24.46 -21.05
C THR A 637 -30.00 -24.51 -22.45
N PHE A 638 -28.97 -25.33 -22.64
CA PHE A 638 -28.34 -25.54 -23.94
C PHE A 638 -29.33 -26.14 -24.95
N ASN A 639 -30.07 -27.17 -24.55
CA ASN A 639 -31.08 -27.85 -25.39
C ASN A 639 -32.32 -26.98 -25.63
N ASP A 640 -32.66 -26.04 -24.75
CA ASP A 640 -33.73 -25.06 -24.99
C ASP A 640 -33.33 -24.05 -26.10
N TYR A 641 -32.04 -23.95 -26.42
CA TYR A 641 -31.50 -23.10 -27.50
C TYR A 641 -31.22 -23.85 -28.81
N GLU A 642 -31.01 -25.17 -28.76
CA GLU A 642 -30.97 -26.07 -29.93
C GLU A 642 -32.37 -26.23 -30.54
#